data_AF-A0A949L6J0-F1
#
_entry.id   AF-A0A949L6J0-F1
#
_cell.length_a   1.000
_cell.length_b   1.000
_cell.length_c   1.000
_cell.angle_alpha   90.00
_cell.angle_beta   90.00
_cell.angle_gamma   90.00
#
_symmetry.space_group_name_H-M   'P 1'
#
loop_
_entity.id
_entity.type
_entity.pdbx_description
1 polymer ?
#
loop_
_entity_poly.entity_id
_entity_poly.type
_entity_poly.pdbx_seq_one_letter_code
_entity_poly.pdbx_strand_id
1 'polypeptide(L)'
;MKELLPILPRPSRYIGSEWGAVLKDPATVTVRCALAFPDMYEVGMSYLGQKILSEAVNAHPGFWAERVYTPCQETAAILRSHGAPLATLESDTPLAKMDAIAFSLTHELCYTNVLYMLDLGFIPLRSAERDEHHPLIIAGGGSTFNAEPVAPFFDAMVLGDGEEALPAILARIEQSREAGESRAQLLRGLIDIPGVYVPSFFEDQGPGLPLKPLVAGYETVEKAVVDDLDAAPFPRRTAVPYGAVHDRLTMEIARGCTRGCRFCQAGMIYRPVRERSLDTLDDILTRGLAETGYEETSILSLSTGDFSALDTFFTRSFDKCAAEQISISLPSLRVGSLSAPIMERISSIRRTGATLAPEAGSQRLRDVINKGVTEAELVEHVRLLFENGWQGVKLYFMIGLPTETDADLDAIVDLCIKVRDAAGWHIKRLQVTAAVSPFVPKPQTPFQWDPQLPYAEIYRRIGYLRDRFRAHKRINLKFHEPEMTTLEGLFSRGDRRLAEVVERAYREGALFSSWKDHLSLAPYKRAVEELGLSWDEYTGPRDPEAPLPWDHLSCGLTRGFLLTERKRALAGKVTEDCRYAACRNCGVCGHDDHVSTLTAQRHKDIRPRLVFAGRDQEGEQPPYSVEKPDLTVRGSHFRIWYEKTGPAAYLSQLELQAVFERALRRAGLPLSFSAGFHPMPKLSFGMALPVGVSSREEWINVFLRQDFDPENVLEGLRRAMPLGLAPLRVERLSMGKSQPQPVEETYALRVLDNVAGRMAQWAAFLARDQWLITRQARKGTRELDIRPLIREAAMEGDTVTMTCDWRAGYLSPLALVQAVMDGASLLDFTLTKTAQRFA
;
A
#
# COMPACT_ATOMS: atom_id res chain seq x y z
N MET A 1 -16.08 5.45 16.30
CA MET A 1 -14.71 4.95 16.59
C MET A 1 -13.79 6.08 17.06
N LYS A 2 -13.91 7.30 16.53
CA LYS A 2 -13.00 8.42 16.84
C LYS A 2 -12.98 8.85 18.31
N GLU A 3 -14.07 8.66 19.05
CA GLU A 3 -14.12 8.92 20.51
C GLU A 3 -13.09 8.10 21.29
N LEU A 4 -12.68 6.93 20.76
CA LEU A 4 -11.73 6.03 21.40
C LEU A 4 -10.27 6.34 21.02
N LEU A 5 -10.01 7.29 20.11
CA LEU A 5 -8.65 7.67 19.68
C LEU A 5 -7.64 7.84 20.83
N PRO A 6 -7.98 8.45 21.99
CA PRO A 6 -7.03 8.58 23.11
C PRO A 6 -6.43 7.26 23.59
N ILE A 7 -7.16 6.16 23.46
CA ILE A 7 -6.74 4.84 23.96
C ILE A 7 -6.35 3.87 22.83
N LEU A 8 -6.51 4.26 21.55
CA LEU A 8 -6.10 3.39 20.44
C LEU A 8 -4.57 3.41 20.27
N PRO A 9 -3.92 2.27 20.00
CA PRO A 9 -2.52 2.25 19.60
C PRO A 9 -2.35 2.89 18.22
N ARG A 10 -1.33 3.75 18.08
CA ARG A 10 -1.05 4.52 16.84
C ARG A 10 -2.32 5.22 16.29
N PRO A 11 -2.91 6.15 17.06
CA PRO A 11 -4.22 6.72 16.75
C PRO A 11 -4.26 7.49 15.42
N SER A 12 -3.11 7.98 14.93
CA SER A 12 -2.95 8.62 13.62
C SER A 12 -3.49 7.79 12.45
N ARG A 13 -3.52 6.45 12.56
CA ARG A 13 -4.10 5.53 11.56
C ARG A 13 -5.63 5.65 11.41
N TYR A 14 -6.31 6.27 12.37
CA TYR A 14 -7.78 6.26 12.48
C TYR A 14 -8.41 7.66 12.43
N ILE A 15 -7.63 8.73 12.20
CA ILE A 15 -8.13 10.11 12.30
C ILE A 15 -8.86 10.60 11.05
N GLY A 16 -8.45 10.13 9.86
CA GLY A 16 -9.09 10.48 8.57
C GLY A 16 -8.97 11.95 8.15
N SER A 17 -8.00 12.68 8.72
CA SER A 17 -7.78 14.10 8.47
C SER A 17 -6.49 14.36 7.68
N GLU A 18 -6.04 13.39 6.90
CA GLU A 18 -4.90 13.49 6.00
C GLU A 18 -5.04 14.67 5.05
N TRP A 19 -3.93 15.31 4.72
CA TRP A 19 -3.92 16.30 3.65
C TRP A 19 -4.38 15.63 2.35
N GLY A 20 -5.36 16.21 1.67
CA GLY A 20 -5.93 15.64 0.44
C GLY A 20 -7.03 14.60 0.66
N ALA A 21 -7.42 14.30 1.91
CA ALA A 21 -8.64 13.55 2.17
C ALA A 21 -9.86 14.29 1.63
N VAL A 22 -10.80 13.56 1.02
CA VAL A 22 -12.03 14.11 0.47
C VAL A 22 -13.10 14.12 1.55
N LEU A 23 -13.48 15.31 1.99
CA LEU A 23 -14.58 15.52 2.92
C LEU A 23 -15.76 16.15 2.16
N LYS A 24 -16.94 15.52 2.23
CA LYS A 24 -18.18 16.03 1.65
C LYS A 24 -19.19 16.37 2.73
N ASP A 25 -20.13 17.24 2.42
CA ASP A 25 -21.29 17.51 3.29
C ASP A 25 -22.25 16.32 3.20
N PRO A 26 -22.51 15.57 4.29
CA PRO A 26 -23.44 14.44 4.29
C PRO A 26 -24.83 14.78 3.75
N ALA A 27 -25.28 16.03 3.85
CA ALA A 27 -26.59 16.46 3.34
C ALA A 27 -26.67 16.45 1.80
N THR A 28 -25.54 16.47 1.11
CA THR A 28 -25.46 16.50 -0.37
C THR A 28 -25.14 15.14 -0.99
N VAL A 29 -24.82 14.14 -0.15
CA VAL A 29 -24.36 12.83 -0.60
C VAL A 29 -25.54 11.89 -0.73
N THR A 30 -25.67 11.29 -1.91
CA THR A 30 -26.70 10.30 -2.21
C THR A 30 -26.21 8.88 -2.00
N VAL A 31 -24.95 8.54 -2.29
CA VAL A 31 -24.41 7.19 -2.09
C VAL A 31 -23.05 7.23 -1.39
N ARG A 32 -22.88 6.39 -0.37
CA ARG A 32 -21.68 6.27 0.46
C ARG A 32 -21.05 4.90 0.29
N CYS A 33 -19.79 4.89 -0.13
CA CYS A 33 -19.02 3.68 -0.37
C CYS A 33 -17.78 3.66 0.53
N ALA A 34 -17.65 2.64 1.37
CA ALA A 34 -16.39 2.39 2.08
C ALA A 34 -15.43 1.63 1.16
N LEU A 35 -14.32 2.26 0.77
CA LEU A 35 -13.18 1.61 0.13
C LEU A 35 -12.39 0.86 1.20
N ALA A 36 -12.68 -0.43 1.35
CA ALA A 36 -12.08 -1.30 2.34
C ALA A 36 -10.79 -1.94 1.82
N PHE A 37 -9.74 -1.90 2.64
CA PHE A 37 -8.52 -2.65 2.38
C PHE A 37 -8.29 -3.67 3.51
N PRO A 38 -8.26 -4.99 3.22
CA PRO A 38 -8.20 -6.05 4.22
C PRO A 38 -6.77 -6.27 4.78
N ASP A 39 -6.09 -5.18 5.10
CA ASP A 39 -4.81 -5.14 5.81
C ASP A 39 -4.70 -3.81 6.58
N MET A 40 -3.64 -3.64 7.37
CA MET A 40 -3.40 -2.45 8.17
C MET A 40 -3.22 -1.19 7.31
N TYR A 41 -3.50 -0.04 7.94
CA TYR A 41 -3.41 1.30 7.35
C TYR A 41 -2.13 1.53 6.53
N GLU A 42 -0.95 1.15 7.05
CA GLU A 42 0.32 1.41 6.38
C GLU A 42 0.45 0.67 5.04
N VAL A 43 -0.14 -0.52 4.94
CA VAL A 43 -0.16 -1.32 3.72
C VAL A 43 -1.21 -0.75 2.77
N GLY A 44 -2.42 -0.50 3.27
CA GLY A 44 -3.53 0.00 2.45
C GLY A 44 -3.28 1.38 1.85
N MET A 45 -2.71 2.32 2.61
CA MET A 45 -2.36 3.66 2.09
C MET A 45 -1.28 3.66 1.00
N SER A 46 -0.50 2.57 0.91
CA SER A 46 0.51 2.37 -0.14
C SER A 46 -0.11 1.95 -1.47
N TYR A 47 -1.36 1.49 -1.49
CA TYR A 47 -2.00 0.92 -2.66
C TYR A 47 -2.58 2.00 -3.60
N LEU A 48 -2.04 2.09 -4.82
CA LEU A 48 -2.50 3.06 -5.82
C LEU A 48 -3.94 2.81 -6.27
N GLY A 49 -4.36 1.54 -6.38
CA GLY A 49 -5.71 1.21 -6.85
C GLY A 49 -6.81 1.86 -6.00
N GLN A 50 -6.67 1.87 -4.67
CA GLN A 50 -7.63 2.54 -3.79
C GLN A 50 -7.67 4.06 -4.03
N LYS A 51 -6.52 4.69 -4.32
CA LYS A 51 -6.45 6.13 -4.64
C LYS A 51 -7.18 6.43 -5.94
N ILE A 52 -6.95 5.61 -6.98
CA ILE A 52 -7.65 5.72 -8.27
C ILE A 52 -9.17 5.58 -8.09
N LEU A 53 -9.62 4.56 -7.35
CA LEU A 53 -11.05 4.35 -7.09
C LEU A 53 -11.66 5.49 -6.26
N SER A 54 -10.91 6.03 -5.30
CA SER A 54 -11.33 7.21 -4.54
C SER A 54 -11.54 8.42 -5.44
N GLU A 55 -10.63 8.71 -6.37
CA GLU A 55 -10.79 9.79 -7.36
C GLU A 55 -12.02 9.53 -8.24
N ALA A 56 -12.14 8.33 -8.81
CA ALA A 56 -13.22 7.98 -9.73
C ALA A 56 -14.61 8.11 -9.09
N VAL A 57 -14.77 7.66 -7.85
CA VAL A 57 -16.05 7.78 -7.12
C VAL A 57 -16.30 9.22 -6.67
N ASN A 58 -15.30 9.88 -6.06
CA ASN A 58 -15.51 11.21 -5.49
C ASN A 58 -15.65 12.32 -6.54
N ALA A 59 -15.26 12.07 -7.79
CA ALA A 59 -15.54 12.95 -8.92
C ALA A 59 -17.05 13.14 -9.17
N HIS A 60 -17.88 12.16 -8.80
CA HIS A 60 -19.34 12.31 -8.84
C HIS A 60 -19.83 13.19 -7.68
N PRO A 61 -20.65 14.23 -7.91
CA PRO A 61 -21.06 15.17 -6.86
C PRO A 61 -21.84 14.49 -5.74
N GLY A 62 -22.71 13.53 -6.07
CA GLY A 62 -23.54 12.80 -5.10
C GLY A 62 -22.87 11.61 -4.43
N PHE A 63 -21.70 11.14 -4.88
CA PHE A 63 -21.09 9.94 -4.30
C PHE A 63 -19.94 10.28 -3.36
N TRP A 64 -19.79 9.55 -2.26
CA TRP A 64 -18.68 9.72 -1.33
C TRP A 64 -17.98 8.39 -1.09
N ALA A 65 -16.74 8.29 -1.57
CA ALA A 65 -15.84 7.21 -1.23
C ALA A 65 -15.02 7.58 0.01
N GLU A 66 -15.07 6.71 1.01
CA GLU A 66 -14.40 6.85 2.30
C GLU A 66 -13.51 5.65 2.60
N ARG A 67 -12.40 5.83 3.30
CA ARG A 67 -11.41 4.78 3.55
C ARG A 67 -11.73 4.00 4.81
N VAL A 68 -11.42 2.71 4.78
CA VAL A 68 -11.39 1.85 5.98
C VAL A 68 -10.33 0.75 5.81
N TYR A 69 -9.65 0.42 6.90
CA TYR A 69 -8.56 -0.55 6.95
C TYR A 69 -8.83 -1.58 8.05
N THR A 70 -8.18 -2.74 7.96
CA THR A 70 -8.24 -3.71 9.06
C THR A 70 -7.51 -3.15 10.29
N PRO A 71 -8.17 -2.99 11.44
CA PRO A 71 -7.49 -2.55 12.66
C PRO A 71 -6.59 -3.67 13.21
N CYS A 72 -5.52 -3.30 13.91
CA CYS A 72 -4.74 -4.30 14.67
C CYS A 72 -5.58 -4.93 15.79
N GLN A 73 -5.16 -6.10 16.27
CA GLN A 73 -5.91 -6.87 17.26
C GLN A 73 -6.17 -6.10 18.56
N GLU A 74 -5.22 -5.27 19.02
CA GLU A 74 -5.43 -4.46 20.23
C GLU A 74 -6.51 -3.39 20.01
N THR A 75 -6.50 -2.68 18.87
CA THR A 75 -7.57 -1.74 18.51
C THR A 75 -8.93 -2.43 18.47
N ALA A 76 -9.02 -3.60 17.83
CA ALA A 76 -10.27 -4.33 17.75
C ALA A 76 -10.77 -4.82 19.12
N ALA A 77 -9.88 -5.23 20.02
CA ALA A 77 -10.25 -5.57 21.40
C ALA A 77 -10.84 -4.37 22.13
N ILE A 78 -10.24 -3.18 21.95
CA ILE A 78 -10.77 -1.92 22.50
C ILE A 78 -12.15 -1.63 21.92
N LEU A 79 -12.32 -1.70 20.58
CA LEU A 79 -13.62 -1.49 19.92
C LEU A 79 -14.70 -2.42 20.48
N ARG A 80 -14.41 -3.73 20.57
CA ARG A 80 -15.34 -4.73 21.11
C ARG A 80 -15.69 -4.47 22.57
N SER A 81 -14.72 -4.16 23.42
CA SER A 81 -14.96 -3.88 24.85
C SER A 81 -15.83 -2.65 25.10
N HIS A 82 -15.89 -1.72 24.14
CA HIS A 82 -16.72 -0.50 24.18
C HIS A 82 -17.98 -0.61 23.31
N GLY A 83 -18.25 -1.76 22.67
CA GLY A 83 -19.39 -1.92 21.75
C GLY A 83 -19.33 -1.01 20.52
N ALA A 84 -18.14 -0.51 20.16
CA ALA A 84 -17.97 0.42 19.05
C ALA A 84 -17.78 -0.34 17.73
N PRO A 85 -18.55 -0.02 16.67
CA PRO A 85 -18.35 -0.63 15.36
C PRO A 85 -17.09 -0.08 14.68
N LEU A 86 -16.49 -0.87 13.80
CA LEU A 86 -15.54 -0.37 12.81
C LEU A 86 -16.24 0.67 11.93
N ALA A 87 -15.55 1.77 11.66
CA ALA A 87 -16.10 2.92 10.96
C ALA A 87 -15.09 3.49 9.94
N THR A 88 -15.58 4.27 8.98
CA THR A 88 -14.73 4.94 8.00
C THR A 88 -13.92 6.07 8.61
N LEU A 89 -12.77 6.35 8.00
CA LEU A 89 -11.82 7.33 8.51
C LEU A 89 -12.35 8.75 8.40
N GLU A 90 -12.90 9.15 7.27
CA GLU A 90 -13.28 10.54 6.98
C GLU A 90 -14.38 11.02 7.93
N SER A 91 -15.49 10.28 8.00
CA SER A 91 -16.69 10.72 8.73
C SER A 91 -16.99 9.97 10.02
N ASP A 92 -16.19 8.96 10.40
CA ASP A 92 -16.50 8.05 11.52
C ASP A 92 -17.85 7.32 11.36
N THR A 93 -18.27 7.04 10.13
CA THR A 93 -19.54 6.34 9.87
C THR A 93 -19.36 4.82 10.04
N PRO A 94 -20.16 4.16 10.89
CA PRO A 94 -20.16 2.71 11.05
C PRO A 94 -20.35 2.00 9.71
N LEU A 95 -19.60 0.91 9.48
CA LEU A 95 -19.66 0.19 8.20
C LEU A 95 -21.06 -0.31 7.83
N ALA A 96 -21.85 -0.76 8.80
CA ALA A 96 -23.24 -1.19 8.58
C ALA A 96 -24.18 -0.07 8.10
N LYS A 97 -23.77 1.21 8.18
CA LYS A 97 -24.55 2.37 7.70
C LYS A 97 -24.13 2.86 6.31
N MET A 98 -23.21 2.18 5.65
CA MET A 98 -22.82 2.50 4.28
C MET A 98 -23.81 1.89 3.27
N ASP A 99 -23.85 2.44 2.07
CA ASP A 99 -24.61 1.85 0.96
C ASP A 99 -23.81 0.69 0.33
N ALA A 100 -22.48 0.83 0.28
CA ALA A 100 -21.58 -0.21 -0.22
C ALA A 100 -20.26 -0.28 0.56
N ILE A 101 -19.65 -1.48 0.58
CA ILE A 101 -18.29 -1.70 1.07
C ILE A 101 -17.51 -2.44 -0.02
N ALA A 102 -16.51 -1.78 -0.61
CA ALA A 102 -15.71 -2.30 -1.72
C ALA A 102 -14.31 -2.72 -1.24
N PHE A 103 -14.07 -4.03 -1.14
CA PHE A 103 -12.80 -4.63 -0.71
C PHE A 103 -11.80 -4.78 -1.85
N SER A 104 -10.54 -4.39 -1.60
CA SER A 104 -9.42 -4.67 -2.51
C SER A 104 -8.71 -5.99 -2.15
N LEU A 105 -9.04 -7.08 -2.84
CA LEU A 105 -8.45 -8.41 -2.65
C LEU A 105 -7.14 -8.56 -3.46
N THR A 106 -6.06 -8.01 -2.92
CA THR A 106 -4.74 -8.00 -3.59
C THR A 106 -4.02 -9.35 -3.56
N HIS A 107 -4.33 -10.22 -2.60
CA HIS A 107 -3.80 -11.59 -2.48
C HIS A 107 -4.75 -12.46 -1.64
N GLU A 108 -4.60 -13.79 -1.72
CA GLU A 108 -5.50 -14.74 -1.07
C GLU A 108 -5.35 -14.78 0.46
N LEU A 109 -4.17 -14.44 0.98
CA LEU A 109 -3.89 -14.46 2.42
C LEU A 109 -4.64 -13.39 3.25
N CYS A 110 -5.42 -12.50 2.60
CA CYS A 110 -6.21 -11.48 3.30
C CYS A 110 -7.67 -11.91 3.55
N TYR A 111 -8.10 -13.10 3.10
CA TYR A 111 -9.52 -13.49 3.15
C TYR A 111 -10.12 -13.48 4.56
N THR A 112 -9.39 -13.93 5.58
CA THR A 112 -9.90 -13.88 6.95
C THR A 112 -9.98 -12.45 7.52
N ASN A 113 -9.16 -11.52 7.03
CA ASN A 113 -9.26 -10.11 7.40
C ASN A 113 -10.53 -9.46 6.83
N VAL A 114 -11.07 -9.94 5.71
CA VAL A 114 -12.39 -9.49 5.21
C VAL A 114 -13.47 -9.84 6.23
N LEU A 115 -13.53 -11.11 6.68
CA LEU A 115 -14.51 -11.55 7.67
C LEU A 115 -14.36 -10.81 8.99
N TYR A 116 -13.11 -10.51 9.37
CA TYR A 116 -12.82 -9.72 10.56
C TYR A 116 -13.37 -8.29 10.49
N MET A 117 -13.25 -7.63 9.34
CA MET A 117 -13.80 -6.30 9.13
C MET A 117 -15.35 -6.31 9.12
N LEU A 118 -15.97 -7.34 8.54
CA LEU A 118 -17.43 -7.50 8.55
C LEU A 118 -17.95 -7.72 9.98
N ASP A 119 -17.31 -8.61 10.75
CA ASP A 119 -17.65 -8.89 12.14
C ASP A 119 -17.51 -7.63 13.03
N LEU A 120 -16.39 -6.89 12.92
CA LEU A 120 -16.21 -5.63 13.63
C LEU A 120 -17.18 -4.53 13.16
N GLY A 121 -17.72 -4.63 11.95
CA GLY A 121 -18.77 -3.75 11.43
C GLY A 121 -20.17 -4.16 11.84
N PHE A 122 -20.34 -5.29 12.56
CA PHE A 122 -21.62 -5.93 12.88
C PHE A 122 -22.45 -6.30 11.63
N ILE A 123 -21.76 -6.78 10.59
CA ILE A 123 -22.36 -7.18 9.31
C ILE A 123 -22.30 -8.72 9.20
N PRO A 124 -23.38 -9.41 8.81
CA PRO A 124 -23.36 -10.85 8.55
C PRO A 124 -22.25 -11.25 7.58
N LEU A 125 -21.55 -12.35 7.90
CA LEU A 125 -20.39 -12.80 7.13
C LEU A 125 -20.79 -13.28 5.74
N ARG A 126 -21.95 -13.96 5.62
CA ARG A 126 -22.44 -14.52 4.36
C ARG A 126 -23.39 -13.58 3.66
N SER A 127 -23.30 -13.51 2.34
CA SER A 127 -24.21 -12.70 1.53
C SER A 127 -25.66 -13.17 1.64
N ALA A 128 -25.89 -14.48 1.80
CA ALA A 128 -27.23 -15.06 1.98
C ALA A 128 -27.93 -14.65 3.30
N GLU A 129 -27.19 -14.13 4.27
CA GLU A 129 -27.72 -13.65 5.56
C GLU A 129 -27.99 -12.14 5.57
N ARG A 130 -27.74 -11.45 4.45
CA ARG A 130 -27.93 -10.00 4.30
C ARG A 130 -29.25 -9.70 3.61
N ASP A 131 -29.92 -8.66 4.10
CA ASP A 131 -31.17 -8.13 3.56
C ASP A 131 -30.99 -6.70 3.00
N GLU A 132 -32.10 -6.00 2.76
CA GLU A 132 -32.13 -4.62 2.26
C GLU A 132 -31.52 -3.59 3.21
N HIS A 133 -31.35 -3.90 4.50
CA HIS A 133 -30.79 -2.98 5.49
C HIS A 133 -29.26 -3.02 5.55
N HIS A 134 -28.65 -4.03 4.92
CA HIS A 134 -27.20 -4.22 4.92
C HIS A 134 -26.54 -3.62 3.67
N PRO A 135 -25.32 -3.06 3.79
CA PRO A 135 -24.57 -2.59 2.63
C PRO A 135 -24.39 -3.67 1.57
N LEU A 136 -24.21 -3.25 0.32
CA LEU A 136 -23.70 -4.13 -0.73
C LEU A 136 -22.21 -4.41 -0.49
N ILE A 137 -21.83 -5.67 -0.29
CA ILE A 137 -20.43 -6.06 -0.08
C ILE A 137 -19.81 -6.46 -1.41
N ILE A 138 -18.85 -5.66 -1.86
CA ILE A 138 -18.21 -5.76 -3.17
C ILE A 138 -16.73 -6.15 -2.97
N ALA A 139 -16.16 -6.91 -3.89
CA ALA A 139 -14.70 -7.10 -3.99
C ALA A 139 -14.15 -6.70 -5.36
N GLY A 140 -12.88 -6.35 -5.42
CA GLY A 140 -12.08 -6.21 -6.65
C GLY A 140 -10.64 -6.63 -6.41
N GLY A 141 -9.78 -6.51 -7.42
CA GLY A 141 -8.36 -6.85 -7.33
C GLY A 141 -8.01 -8.21 -7.94
N GLY A 142 -6.72 -8.50 -8.09
CA GLY A 142 -6.25 -9.66 -8.89
C GLY A 142 -6.73 -11.03 -8.41
N SER A 143 -7.10 -11.16 -7.13
CA SER A 143 -7.59 -12.43 -6.58
C SER A 143 -9.00 -12.78 -7.07
N THR A 144 -9.77 -11.81 -7.62
CA THR A 144 -11.13 -12.08 -8.10
C THR A 144 -11.15 -12.97 -9.35
N PHE A 145 -10.02 -13.15 -10.05
CA PHE A 145 -9.89 -14.11 -11.14
C PHE A 145 -9.89 -15.59 -10.69
N ASN A 146 -9.90 -15.86 -9.38
CA ASN A 146 -10.48 -17.06 -8.78
C ASN A 146 -11.30 -16.68 -7.54
N ALA A 147 -12.54 -16.24 -7.77
CA ALA A 147 -13.43 -15.73 -6.74
C ALA A 147 -14.02 -16.79 -5.80
N GLU A 148 -14.14 -18.04 -6.26
CA GLU A 148 -14.94 -19.08 -5.59
C GLU A 148 -14.59 -19.34 -4.12
N PRO A 149 -13.32 -19.35 -3.68
CA PRO A 149 -12.97 -19.55 -2.27
C PRO A 149 -13.57 -18.52 -1.30
N VAL A 150 -14.05 -17.38 -1.80
CA VAL A 150 -14.67 -16.32 -1.00
C VAL A 150 -16.05 -15.88 -1.50
N ALA A 151 -16.54 -16.50 -2.57
CA ALA A 151 -17.79 -16.10 -3.23
C ALA A 151 -19.01 -16.02 -2.27
N PRO A 152 -19.19 -16.90 -1.27
CA PRO A 152 -20.30 -16.80 -0.32
C PRO A 152 -20.28 -15.56 0.60
N PHE A 153 -19.18 -14.81 0.66
CA PHE A 153 -19.05 -13.62 1.52
C PHE A 153 -19.35 -12.31 0.79
N PHE A 154 -19.42 -12.33 -0.54
CA PHE A 154 -19.59 -11.14 -1.37
C PHE A 154 -20.94 -11.17 -2.10
N ASP A 155 -21.51 -9.98 -2.28
CA ASP A 155 -22.72 -9.77 -3.08
C ASP A 155 -22.38 -9.58 -4.56
N ALA A 156 -21.27 -8.90 -4.84
CA ALA A 156 -20.73 -8.71 -6.18
C ALA A 156 -19.19 -8.64 -6.15
N MET A 157 -18.54 -9.02 -7.24
CA MET A 157 -17.08 -8.98 -7.36
C MET A 157 -16.70 -8.44 -8.75
N VAL A 158 -15.72 -7.56 -8.83
CA VAL A 158 -15.27 -6.92 -10.06
C VAL A 158 -13.99 -7.60 -10.56
N LEU A 159 -14.04 -8.09 -11.80
CA LEU A 159 -12.92 -8.58 -12.57
C LEU A 159 -12.32 -7.42 -13.40
N GLY A 160 -11.01 -7.20 -13.31
CA GLY A 160 -10.31 -6.22 -14.14
C GLY A 160 -10.30 -4.80 -13.56
N ASP A 161 -10.43 -3.80 -14.44
CA ASP A 161 -10.29 -2.38 -14.10
C ASP A 161 -11.57 -1.85 -13.41
N GLY A 162 -11.41 -1.13 -12.30
CA GLY A 162 -12.52 -0.71 -11.43
C GLY A 162 -12.96 0.74 -11.59
N GLU A 163 -12.20 1.53 -12.35
CA GLU A 163 -12.36 2.98 -12.51
C GLU A 163 -13.72 3.39 -13.08
N GLU A 164 -14.28 2.56 -13.96
CA GLU A 164 -15.62 2.75 -14.52
C GLU A 164 -16.65 1.86 -13.82
N ALA A 165 -16.27 0.62 -13.47
CA ALA A 165 -17.17 -0.37 -12.92
C ALA A 165 -17.70 0.02 -11.53
N LEU A 166 -16.85 0.52 -10.61
CA LEU A 166 -17.30 0.89 -9.27
C LEU A 166 -18.26 2.09 -9.30
N PRO A 167 -17.98 3.21 -9.99
CA PRO A 167 -18.97 4.29 -10.15
C PRO A 167 -20.29 3.82 -10.77
N ALA A 168 -20.24 2.91 -11.76
CA ALA A 168 -21.45 2.34 -12.36
C ALA A 168 -22.27 1.51 -11.37
N ILE A 169 -21.60 0.71 -10.51
CA ILE A 169 -22.27 -0.02 -9.42
C ILE A 169 -22.94 0.95 -8.45
N LEU A 170 -22.26 2.02 -8.04
CA LEU A 170 -22.83 3.02 -7.12
C LEU A 170 -24.01 3.77 -7.73
N ALA A 171 -23.94 4.11 -9.01
CA ALA A 171 -25.07 4.68 -9.75
C ALA A 171 -26.25 3.69 -9.82
N ARG A 172 -25.99 2.40 -9.98
CA ARG A 172 -27.05 1.38 -9.97
C ARG A 172 -27.71 1.25 -8.59
N ILE A 173 -26.94 1.39 -7.50
CA ILE A 173 -27.47 1.45 -6.13
C ILE A 173 -28.40 2.68 -5.96
N GLU A 174 -27.96 3.86 -6.39
CA GLU A 174 -28.77 5.09 -6.36
C GLU A 174 -30.11 4.89 -7.08
N GLN A 175 -30.06 4.43 -8.33
CA GLN A 175 -31.24 4.16 -9.15
C GLN A 175 -32.18 3.12 -8.51
N SER A 176 -31.61 2.06 -7.92
CA SER A 176 -32.38 1.02 -7.25
C SER A 176 -33.17 1.55 -6.07
N ARG A 177 -32.52 2.42 -5.27
CA ARG A 177 -33.14 3.07 -4.12
C ARG A 177 -34.26 4.03 -4.55
N GLU A 178 -34.05 4.81 -5.60
CA GLU A 178 -35.07 5.70 -6.16
C GLU A 178 -36.28 4.94 -6.70
N ALA A 179 -36.05 3.78 -7.31
CA ALA A 179 -37.09 2.92 -7.86
C ALA A 179 -37.78 2.04 -6.79
N GLY A 180 -37.28 1.99 -5.56
CA GLY A 180 -37.81 1.12 -4.50
C GLY A 180 -37.63 -0.37 -4.80
N GLU A 181 -36.57 -0.74 -5.49
CA GLU A 181 -36.27 -2.12 -5.86
C GLU A 181 -35.74 -2.95 -4.68
N SER A 182 -36.02 -4.26 -4.73
CA SER A 182 -35.43 -5.24 -3.80
C SER A 182 -33.94 -5.48 -4.08
N ARG A 183 -33.22 -6.04 -3.09
CA ARG A 183 -31.81 -6.43 -3.25
C ARG A 183 -31.61 -7.38 -4.44
N ALA A 184 -32.55 -8.30 -4.67
CA ALA A 184 -32.49 -9.23 -5.81
C ALA A 184 -32.58 -8.51 -7.17
N GLN A 185 -33.40 -7.45 -7.28
CA GLN A 185 -33.51 -6.63 -8.49
C GLN A 185 -32.26 -5.77 -8.70
N LEU A 186 -31.70 -5.19 -7.62
CA LEU A 186 -30.40 -4.52 -7.65
C LEU A 186 -29.33 -5.44 -8.22
N LEU A 187 -29.12 -6.61 -7.61
CA LEU A 187 -28.14 -7.61 -8.05
C LEU A 187 -28.36 -8.03 -9.51
N ARG A 188 -29.62 -8.19 -9.93
CA ARG A 188 -29.94 -8.55 -11.32
C ARG A 188 -29.52 -7.48 -12.31
N GLY A 189 -29.58 -6.21 -11.94
CA GLY A 189 -29.13 -5.10 -12.80
C GLY A 189 -27.62 -4.86 -12.76
N LEU A 190 -26.90 -5.37 -11.75
CA LEU A 190 -25.45 -5.25 -11.71
C LEU A 190 -24.74 -6.07 -12.80
N ILE A 191 -25.36 -7.14 -13.31
CA ILE A 191 -24.73 -8.00 -14.31
C ILE A 191 -24.60 -7.35 -15.69
N ASP A 192 -25.32 -6.25 -15.93
CA ASP A 192 -25.22 -5.46 -17.15
C ASP A 192 -23.93 -4.60 -17.16
N ILE A 193 -23.25 -4.49 -16.02
CA ILE A 193 -21.98 -3.76 -15.86
C ILE A 193 -20.82 -4.73 -16.17
N PRO A 194 -19.96 -4.45 -17.16
CA PRO A 194 -18.81 -5.29 -17.47
C PRO A 194 -17.92 -5.54 -16.25
N GLY A 195 -17.36 -6.75 -16.13
CA GLY A 195 -16.51 -7.13 -15.01
C GLY A 195 -17.26 -7.59 -13.76
N VAL A 196 -18.57 -7.34 -13.62
CA VAL A 196 -19.28 -7.70 -12.40
C VAL A 196 -19.69 -9.16 -12.41
N TYR A 197 -19.20 -9.90 -11.42
CA TYR A 197 -19.55 -11.26 -11.04
C TYR A 197 -20.50 -11.24 -9.83
N VAL A 198 -21.68 -11.84 -9.94
CA VAL A 198 -22.65 -11.99 -8.83
C VAL A 198 -22.72 -13.46 -8.40
N PRO A 199 -22.09 -13.85 -7.27
CA PRO A 199 -22.01 -15.24 -6.83
C PRO A 199 -23.34 -15.99 -6.71
N SER A 200 -24.41 -15.32 -6.27
CA SER A 200 -25.73 -15.91 -6.06
C SER A 200 -26.43 -16.33 -7.37
N PHE A 201 -25.88 -15.97 -8.53
CA PHE A 201 -26.39 -16.40 -9.84
C PHE A 201 -25.70 -17.65 -10.37
N PHE A 202 -24.86 -18.29 -9.57
CA PHE A 202 -24.19 -19.53 -9.91
C PHE A 202 -24.42 -20.57 -8.82
N GLU A 203 -24.98 -21.72 -9.19
CA GLU A 203 -25.20 -22.86 -8.32
C GLU A 203 -23.98 -23.80 -8.37
N ASP A 204 -23.46 -24.16 -7.19
CA ASP A 204 -22.42 -25.17 -7.04
C ASP A 204 -23.06 -26.57 -7.12
N GLN A 205 -22.70 -27.33 -8.16
CA GLN A 205 -23.24 -28.66 -8.41
C GLN A 205 -22.43 -29.77 -7.72
N GLY A 206 -21.36 -29.42 -7.02
CA GLY A 206 -20.46 -30.33 -6.34
C GLY A 206 -19.12 -30.53 -7.05
N PRO A 207 -18.23 -31.35 -6.45
CA PRO A 207 -16.83 -31.45 -6.85
C PRO A 207 -16.63 -31.86 -8.31
N GLY A 208 -15.77 -31.13 -9.02
CA GLY A 208 -15.37 -31.43 -10.40
C GLY A 208 -16.43 -31.11 -11.48
N LEU A 209 -17.58 -30.57 -11.08
CA LEU A 209 -18.61 -30.10 -12.01
C LEU A 209 -18.49 -28.59 -12.23
N PRO A 210 -18.84 -28.08 -13.42
CA PRO A 210 -18.89 -26.64 -13.64
C PRO A 210 -20.02 -26.03 -12.80
N LEU A 211 -19.86 -24.76 -12.43
CA LEU A 211 -20.96 -24.00 -11.85
C LEU A 211 -22.11 -23.89 -12.85
N LYS A 212 -23.35 -23.99 -12.35
CA LYS A 212 -24.54 -23.85 -13.16
C LYS A 212 -25.05 -22.41 -13.08
N PRO A 213 -25.05 -21.66 -14.20
CA PRO A 213 -25.60 -20.32 -14.22
C PRO A 213 -27.13 -20.38 -14.04
N LEU A 214 -27.65 -19.50 -13.18
CA LEU A 214 -29.07 -19.38 -12.86
C LEU A 214 -29.76 -18.28 -13.68
N VAL A 215 -28.97 -17.46 -14.37
CA VAL A 215 -29.45 -16.39 -15.26
C VAL A 215 -29.02 -16.69 -16.69
N ALA A 216 -29.97 -16.77 -17.61
CA ALA A 216 -29.70 -16.99 -19.02
C ALA A 216 -28.90 -15.83 -19.64
N GLY A 217 -27.86 -16.15 -20.43
CA GLY A 217 -26.96 -15.17 -21.03
C GLY A 217 -25.88 -14.63 -20.09
N TYR A 218 -25.75 -15.22 -18.89
CA TYR A 218 -24.75 -14.87 -17.88
C TYR A 218 -23.91 -16.09 -17.47
N GLU A 219 -23.52 -16.89 -18.46
CA GLU A 219 -22.72 -18.10 -18.28
C GLU A 219 -21.23 -17.79 -18.08
N THR A 220 -20.77 -16.61 -18.50
CA THR A 220 -19.39 -16.16 -18.39
C THR A 220 -19.32 -14.68 -18.08
N VAL A 221 -18.45 -14.30 -17.15
CA VAL A 221 -18.18 -12.92 -16.77
C VAL A 221 -16.86 -12.46 -17.37
N GLU A 222 -16.93 -11.50 -18.29
CA GLU A 222 -15.75 -10.88 -18.90
C GLU A 222 -15.18 -9.80 -17.98
N LYS A 223 -13.84 -9.67 -17.89
CA LYS A 223 -13.20 -8.58 -17.15
C LYS A 223 -13.57 -7.20 -17.71
N ALA A 224 -13.67 -6.20 -16.85
CA ALA A 224 -13.70 -4.79 -17.25
C ALA A 224 -12.31 -4.32 -17.72
N VAL A 225 -12.27 -3.51 -18.78
CA VAL A 225 -11.03 -2.94 -19.33
C VAL A 225 -11.18 -1.44 -19.56
N VAL A 226 -10.24 -0.67 -19.05
CA VAL A 226 -10.00 0.73 -19.45
C VAL A 226 -9.09 0.71 -20.68
N ASP A 227 -9.58 1.05 -21.86
CA ASP A 227 -8.80 0.99 -23.10
C ASP A 227 -7.83 2.17 -23.26
N ASP A 228 -8.13 3.32 -22.64
CA ASP A 228 -7.29 4.51 -22.62
C ASP A 228 -6.96 4.98 -21.20
N LEU A 229 -5.69 4.86 -20.79
CA LEU A 229 -5.27 5.31 -19.46
C LEU A 229 -5.23 6.82 -19.32
N ASP A 230 -5.00 7.57 -20.41
CA ASP A 230 -4.91 9.03 -20.36
C ASP A 230 -6.31 9.67 -20.19
N ALA A 231 -7.35 9.02 -20.73
CA ALA A 231 -8.74 9.44 -20.54
C ALA A 231 -9.32 9.02 -19.18
N ALA A 232 -8.77 7.99 -18.55
CA ALA A 232 -9.27 7.45 -17.29
C ALA A 232 -8.97 8.39 -16.10
N PRO A 233 -9.88 8.47 -15.10
CA PRO A 233 -9.61 9.20 -13.87
C PRO A 233 -8.30 8.72 -13.22
N PHE A 234 -7.43 9.68 -12.89
CA PHE A 234 -6.22 9.41 -12.13
C PHE A 234 -6.13 10.41 -10.97
N PRO A 235 -5.71 9.99 -9.77
CA PRO A 235 -5.72 10.83 -8.58
C PRO A 235 -4.96 12.13 -8.80
N ARG A 236 -5.67 13.26 -8.77
CA ARG A 236 -5.07 14.60 -8.82
C ARG A 236 -4.72 15.03 -7.41
N ARG A 237 -5.71 14.96 -6.51
CA ARG A 237 -5.57 15.25 -5.08
C ARG A 237 -5.61 13.97 -4.27
N THR A 238 -4.44 13.48 -3.87
CA THR A 238 -4.30 12.23 -3.10
C THR A 238 -4.16 12.51 -1.61
N ALA A 239 -4.86 11.73 -0.77
CA ALA A 239 -4.64 11.69 0.67
C ALA A 239 -3.19 11.28 0.99
N VAL A 240 -2.44 12.16 1.66
CA VAL A 240 -1.05 11.96 2.06
C VAL A 240 -1.01 11.25 3.42
N PRO A 241 -0.48 10.03 3.53
CA PRO A 241 -0.58 9.25 4.75
C PRO A 241 0.29 9.82 5.88
N TYR A 242 -0.19 9.68 7.12
CA TYR A 242 0.61 9.82 8.34
C TYR A 242 1.46 8.57 8.63
N GLY A 243 2.16 8.04 7.61
CA GLY A 243 3.00 6.85 7.71
C GLY A 243 2.45 5.68 6.90
N ALA A 244 3.15 5.33 5.82
CA ALA A 244 2.84 4.19 4.96
C ALA A 244 4.10 3.37 4.65
N VAL A 245 3.94 2.12 4.21
CA VAL A 245 5.07 1.28 3.76
C VAL A 245 5.76 1.91 2.54
N HIS A 246 4.97 2.44 1.60
CA HIS A 246 5.43 3.24 0.48
C HIS A 246 4.82 4.63 0.54
N ASP A 247 5.56 5.54 1.16
CA ASP A 247 5.14 6.92 1.41
C ASP A 247 5.76 7.88 0.39
N ARG A 248 5.21 7.87 -0.83
CA ARG A 248 5.74 8.59 -2.00
C ARG A 248 4.65 8.84 -3.05
N LEU A 249 4.93 9.74 -3.99
CA LEU A 249 4.12 9.88 -5.20
C LEU A 249 4.31 8.63 -6.08
N THR A 250 3.22 8.04 -6.56
CA THR A 250 3.28 6.86 -7.43
C THR A 250 2.74 7.21 -8.80
N MET A 251 3.57 7.02 -9.83
CA MET A 251 3.24 7.31 -11.23
C MET A 251 3.03 5.99 -11.99
N GLU A 252 1.78 5.68 -12.35
CA GLU A 252 1.48 4.52 -13.20
C GLU A 252 1.82 4.86 -14.65
N ILE A 253 2.98 4.44 -15.15
CA ILE A 253 3.40 4.74 -16.52
C ILE A 253 2.75 3.82 -17.57
N ALA A 254 2.36 2.62 -17.15
CA ALA A 254 1.74 1.64 -18.03
C ALA A 254 0.99 0.58 -17.23
N ARG A 255 -0.10 0.06 -17.82
CA ARG A 255 -0.87 -1.08 -17.31
C ARG A 255 -0.83 -2.23 -18.29
N GLY A 256 -0.64 -3.44 -17.77
CA GLY A 256 -0.48 -4.65 -18.58
C GLY A 256 0.96 -4.94 -18.99
N CYS A 257 1.19 -6.17 -19.43
CA CYS A 257 2.48 -6.63 -19.93
C CYS A 257 2.26 -7.76 -20.94
N THR A 258 2.93 -7.71 -22.10
CA THR A 258 2.77 -8.69 -23.19
C THR A 258 3.99 -9.60 -23.35
N ARG A 259 5.01 -9.48 -22.48
CA ARG A 259 6.18 -10.38 -22.45
C ARG A 259 5.82 -11.86 -22.31
N GLY A 260 4.65 -12.16 -21.74
CA GLY A 260 4.08 -13.50 -21.78
C GLY A 260 4.82 -14.53 -20.91
N CYS A 261 5.38 -14.12 -19.78
CA CYS A 261 5.91 -15.05 -18.79
C CYS A 261 4.82 -16.02 -18.34
N ARG A 262 5.05 -17.32 -18.49
CA ARG A 262 4.01 -18.37 -18.43
C ARG A 262 3.47 -18.65 -17.02
N PHE A 263 4.18 -18.19 -16.00
CA PHE A 263 3.76 -18.25 -14.59
C PHE A 263 3.04 -16.97 -14.13
N CYS A 264 3.18 -15.86 -14.86
CA CYS A 264 2.81 -14.53 -14.36
C CYS A 264 1.33 -14.24 -14.64
N GLN A 265 0.50 -14.36 -13.60
CA GLN A 265 -0.93 -14.03 -13.68
C GLN A 265 -1.16 -12.59 -14.16
N ALA A 266 -0.46 -11.61 -13.57
CA ALA A 266 -0.57 -10.21 -13.94
C ALA A 266 -0.28 -9.96 -15.43
N GLY A 267 0.72 -10.63 -16.00
CA GLY A 267 1.05 -10.55 -17.44
C GLY A 267 0.03 -11.21 -18.36
N MET A 268 -0.94 -11.96 -17.81
CA MET A 268 -2.04 -12.56 -18.55
C MET A 268 -3.32 -11.73 -18.37
N ILE A 269 -3.74 -11.49 -17.12
CA ILE A 269 -5.04 -10.85 -16.83
C ILE A 269 -5.10 -9.37 -17.20
N TYR A 270 -3.99 -8.62 -17.17
CA TYR A 270 -3.99 -7.18 -17.46
C TYR A 270 -3.79 -6.81 -18.93
N ARG A 271 -3.73 -7.78 -19.85
CA ARG A 271 -3.60 -7.50 -21.29
C ARG A 271 -4.81 -6.71 -21.83
N PRO A 272 -4.63 -5.84 -22.84
CA PRO A 272 -3.38 -5.48 -23.49
C PRO A 272 -2.56 -4.45 -22.69
N VAL A 273 -1.32 -4.22 -23.14
CA VAL A 273 -0.45 -3.15 -22.61
C VAL A 273 -0.96 -1.78 -23.05
N ARG A 274 -1.09 -0.86 -22.09
CA ARG A 274 -1.52 0.52 -22.31
C ARG A 274 -0.54 1.43 -21.59
N GLU A 275 0.08 2.34 -22.33
CA GLU A 275 1.05 3.31 -21.81
C GLU A 275 0.38 4.68 -21.65
N ARG A 276 0.79 5.45 -20.64
CA ARG A 276 0.42 6.87 -20.51
C ARG A 276 1.32 7.74 -21.38
N SER A 277 0.76 8.79 -21.96
CA SER A 277 1.54 9.80 -22.69
C SER A 277 2.51 10.56 -21.78
N LEU A 278 3.60 11.05 -22.39
CA LEU A 278 4.60 11.86 -21.68
C LEU A 278 3.99 13.11 -21.05
N ASP A 279 3.04 13.76 -21.72
CA ASP A 279 2.40 14.98 -21.21
C ASP A 279 1.55 14.69 -19.96
N THR A 280 0.79 13.59 -19.96
CA THR A 280 0.05 13.13 -18.78
C THR A 280 0.99 12.79 -17.64
N LEU A 281 2.12 12.14 -17.92
CA LEU A 281 3.12 11.83 -16.89
C LEU A 281 3.81 13.08 -16.33
N ASP A 282 4.12 14.06 -17.18
CA ASP A 282 4.65 15.36 -16.78
C ASP A 282 3.66 16.12 -15.88
N ASP A 283 2.36 16.06 -16.18
CA ASP A 283 1.29 16.64 -15.37
C ASP A 283 1.16 15.94 -14.02
N ILE A 284 1.08 14.60 -14.00
CA ILE A 284 1.03 13.79 -12.78
C ILE A 284 2.22 14.11 -11.86
N LEU A 285 3.43 14.19 -12.42
CA LEU A 285 4.63 14.52 -11.64
C LEU A 285 4.54 15.94 -11.09
N THR A 286 4.31 16.92 -11.96
CA THR A 286 4.41 18.34 -11.59
C THR A 286 3.30 18.74 -10.62
N ARG A 287 2.05 18.41 -10.94
CA ARG A 287 0.90 18.69 -10.06
C ARG A 287 0.91 17.81 -8.84
N GLY A 288 1.18 16.51 -8.99
CA GLY A 288 1.20 15.57 -7.88
C GLY A 288 2.20 16.00 -6.81
N LEU A 289 3.42 16.40 -7.18
CA LEU A 289 4.41 16.92 -6.24
C LEU A 289 3.98 18.26 -5.61
N ALA A 290 3.42 19.19 -6.40
CA ALA A 290 2.95 20.47 -5.89
C ALA A 290 1.77 20.34 -4.91
N GLU A 291 0.84 19.43 -5.18
CA GLU A 291 -0.37 19.23 -4.36
C GLU A 291 -0.12 18.39 -3.12
N THR A 292 0.80 17.43 -3.16
CA THR A 292 1.09 16.53 -2.03
C THR A 292 2.27 17.00 -1.19
N GLY A 293 3.25 17.67 -1.81
CA GLY A 293 4.52 18.04 -1.21
C GLY A 293 5.49 16.87 -1.05
N TYR A 294 5.26 15.72 -1.69
CA TYR A 294 6.14 14.55 -1.54
C TYR A 294 7.61 14.86 -1.87
N GLU A 295 8.48 14.27 -1.07
CA GLU A 295 9.94 14.29 -1.18
C GLU A 295 10.50 13.07 -1.95
N GLU A 296 9.63 12.13 -2.35
CA GLU A 296 9.96 10.97 -3.19
C GLU A 296 8.83 10.70 -4.20
N THR A 297 9.21 10.30 -5.41
CA THR A 297 8.33 9.74 -6.43
C THR A 297 8.80 8.35 -6.87
N SER A 298 7.88 7.53 -7.38
CA SER A 298 8.14 6.18 -7.86
C SER A 298 7.39 5.88 -9.14
N ILE A 299 8.01 5.04 -9.97
CA ILE A 299 7.39 4.52 -11.18
C ILE A 299 6.67 3.22 -10.87
N LEU A 300 5.44 3.06 -11.35
CA LEU A 300 4.65 1.84 -11.27
C LEU A 300 4.30 1.33 -12.66
N SER A 301 4.72 0.10 -12.94
CA SER A 301 4.21 -0.74 -14.04
C SER A 301 4.65 -2.18 -13.82
N LEU A 302 4.08 -3.13 -14.57
CA LEU A 302 4.51 -4.54 -14.53
C LEU A 302 5.89 -4.76 -15.16
N SER A 303 6.31 -3.88 -16.06
CA SER A 303 7.64 -3.90 -16.67
C SER A 303 8.06 -2.49 -17.08
N THR A 304 8.77 -1.79 -16.19
CA THR A 304 9.16 -0.37 -16.40
C THR A 304 10.12 -0.20 -17.57
N GLY A 305 11.09 -1.08 -17.71
CA GLY A 305 12.05 -1.04 -18.81
C GLY A 305 11.51 -1.45 -20.17
N ASP A 306 10.22 -1.79 -20.22
CA ASP A 306 9.50 -2.07 -21.44
C ASP A 306 8.67 -0.86 -21.91
N PHE A 307 8.55 0.19 -21.10
CA PHE A 307 7.88 1.42 -21.50
C PHE A 307 8.61 2.05 -22.68
N SER A 308 7.87 2.35 -23.75
CA SER A 308 8.45 2.75 -25.03
C SER A 308 9.20 4.09 -24.98
N ALA A 309 8.85 4.97 -24.04
CA ALA A 309 9.39 6.32 -23.89
C ALA A 309 10.16 6.55 -22.57
N LEU A 310 10.84 5.53 -22.04
CA LEU A 310 11.44 5.58 -20.70
C LEU A 310 12.57 6.59 -20.59
N ASP A 311 13.47 6.65 -21.57
CA ASP A 311 14.64 7.52 -21.50
C ASP A 311 14.23 8.99 -21.60
N THR A 312 13.25 9.27 -22.47
CA THR A 312 12.62 10.59 -22.59
C THR A 312 11.91 10.98 -21.30
N PHE A 313 11.08 10.09 -20.75
CA PHE A 313 10.34 10.33 -19.50
C PHE A 313 11.28 10.57 -18.31
N PHE A 314 12.29 9.72 -18.14
CA PHE A 314 13.23 9.79 -17.04
C PHE A 314 14.05 11.08 -17.10
N THR A 315 14.48 11.48 -18.29
CA THR A 315 15.24 12.73 -18.49
C THR A 315 14.43 13.95 -18.06
N ARG A 316 13.17 14.08 -18.53
CA ARG A 316 12.28 15.18 -18.15
C ARG A 316 11.98 15.21 -16.65
N SER A 317 11.78 14.03 -16.05
CA SER A 317 11.40 13.90 -14.63
C SER A 317 12.57 14.19 -13.68
N PHE A 318 13.77 13.73 -14.03
CA PHE A 318 14.95 13.81 -13.17
C PHE A 318 15.37 15.24 -12.88
N ASP A 319 15.43 16.10 -13.89
CA ASP A 319 15.91 17.48 -13.72
C ASP A 319 14.97 18.28 -12.80
N LYS A 320 13.66 18.09 -12.97
CA LYS A 320 12.62 18.67 -12.09
C LYS A 320 12.79 18.18 -10.65
N CYS A 321 13.01 16.89 -10.45
CA CYS A 321 13.15 16.31 -9.11
C CYS A 321 14.47 16.71 -8.43
N ALA A 322 15.58 16.75 -9.18
CA ALA A 322 16.89 17.13 -8.68
C ALA A 322 16.94 18.58 -8.16
N ALA A 323 16.22 19.49 -8.83
CA ALA A 323 16.12 20.90 -8.43
C ALA A 323 15.58 21.10 -7.01
N GLU A 324 14.73 20.20 -6.52
CA GLU A 324 14.03 20.32 -5.24
C GLU A 324 14.38 19.22 -4.21
N GLN A 325 15.47 18.48 -4.44
CA GLN A 325 15.81 17.30 -3.64
C GLN A 325 14.62 16.33 -3.50
N ILE A 326 14.12 15.88 -4.65
CA ILE A 326 13.07 14.86 -4.72
C ILE A 326 13.70 13.58 -5.25
N SER A 327 13.56 12.49 -4.50
CA SER A 327 14.10 11.18 -4.91
C SER A 327 13.20 10.53 -5.95
N ILE A 328 13.78 9.91 -6.99
CA ILE A 328 13.05 9.05 -7.93
C ILE A 328 13.44 7.60 -7.66
N SER A 329 12.47 6.77 -7.28
CA SER A 329 12.67 5.33 -7.12
C SER A 329 12.16 4.55 -8.33
N LEU A 330 13.00 3.64 -8.82
CA LEU A 330 12.60 2.65 -9.81
C LEU A 330 12.16 1.35 -9.12
N PRO A 331 11.11 0.68 -9.63
CA PRO A 331 10.72 -0.65 -9.16
C PRO A 331 11.74 -1.71 -9.60
N SER A 332 11.42 -2.99 -9.38
CA SER A 332 12.28 -4.08 -9.86
C SER A 332 12.43 -4.03 -11.38
N LEU A 333 13.66 -4.19 -11.87
CA LEU A 333 13.99 -3.99 -13.27
C LEU A 333 14.16 -5.33 -14.00
N ARG A 334 13.75 -5.33 -15.27
CA ARG A 334 14.08 -6.40 -16.20
C ARG A 334 15.54 -6.22 -16.65
N VAL A 335 16.20 -7.32 -16.92
CA VAL A 335 17.56 -7.29 -17.47
C VAL A 335 17.58 -6.62 -18.83
N GLY A 336 18.61 -5.81 -19.08
CA GLY A 336 18.85 -5.13 -20.37
C GLY A 336 17.89 -3.97 -20.64
N SER A 337 17.20 -3.45 -19.63
CA SER A 337 16.09 -2.52 -19.82
C SER A 337 16.35 -1.07 -19.41
N LEU A 338 17.58 -0.75 -18.98
CA LEU A 338 18.01 0.61 -18.63
C LEU A 338 19.24 0.97 -19.46
N SER A 339 19.30 2.21 -19.94
CA SER A 339 20.47 2.77 -20.59
C SER A 339 21.53 3.23 -19.56
N ALA A 340 22.79 3.27 -19.95
CA ALA A 340 23.89 3.73 -19.08
C ALA A 340 23.70 5.16 -18.53
N PRO A 341 23.20 6.15 -19.31
CA PRO A 341 22.90 7.49 -18.80
C PRO A 341 21.90 7.51 -17.64
N ILE A 342 20.84 6.69 -17.70
CA ILE A 342 19.88 6.56 -16.59
C ILE A 342 20.57 6.02 -15.34
N MET A 343 21.40 4.97 -15.50
CA MET A 343 22.14 4.40 -14.37
C MET A 343 23.05 5.44 -13.71
N GLU A 344 23.81 6.20 -14.48
CA GLU A 344 24.67 7.27 -13.97
C GLU A 344 23.86 8.30 -13.16
N ARG A 345 22.71 8.74 -13.68
CA ARG A 345 21.80 9.69 -13.02
C ARG A 345 21.27 9.19 -11.69
N ILE A 346 20.72 7.97 -11.65
CA ILE A 346 20.16 7.38 -10.42
C ILE A 346 21.25 7.25 -9.35
N SER A 347 22.45 6.84 -9.74
CA SER A 347 23.59 6.71 -8.82
C SER A 347 23.94 8.03 -8.11
N SER A 348 23.64 9.17 -8.76
CA SER A 348 23.98 10.50 -8.30
C SER A 348 23.03 11.08 -7.25
N ILE A 349 21.77 10.61 -7.16
CA ILE A 349 20.79 11.04 -6.16
C ILE A 349 20.91 10.16 -4.90
N ARG A 350 20.87 8.83 -5.07
CA ARG A 350 21.01 7.87 -3.96
C ARG A 350 21.48 6.51 -4.46
N ARG A 351 22.50 5.95 -3.80
CA ARG A 351 22.95 4.58 -4.05
C ARG A 351 22.05 3.58 -3.33
N THR A 352 21.16 2.93 -4.06
CA THR A 352 20.35 1.80 -3.58
C THR A 352 20.89 0.49 -4.17
N GLY A 353 20.53 -0.66 -3.60
CA GLY A 353 20.77 -1.93 -4.28
C GLY A 353 19.82 -2.07 -5.48
N ALA A 354 20.29 -2.67 -6.58
CA ALA A 354 19.42 -2.96 -7.72
C ALA A 354 18.69 -4.28 -7.49
N THR A 355 17.44 -4.37 -7.94
CA THR A 355 16.70 -5.65 -7.91
C THR A 355 16.41 -6.09 -9.34
N LEU A 356 16.90 -7.27 -9.70
CA LEU A 356 16.70 -7.90 -11.00
C LEU A 356 15.94 -9.22 -10.81
N ALA A 357 15.13 -9.59 -11.79
CA ALA A 357 14.32 -10.79 -11.71
C ALA A 357 14.66 -11.76 -12.85
N PRO A 358 15.70 -12.60 -12.73
CA PRO A 358 15.95 -13.69 -13.69
C PRO A 358 14.91 -14.81 -13.61
N GLU A 359 14.25 -15.00 -12.45
CA GLU A 359 13.27 -16.04 -12.09
C GLU A 359 13.79 -17.48 -12.10
N ALA A 360 14.72 -17.82 -12.98
CA ALA A 360 15.31 -19.16 -13.07
C ALA A 360 16.84 -19.09 -13.25
N GLY A 361 17.53 -20.06 -12.68
CA GLY A 361 19.00 -20.17 -12.71
C GLY A 361 19.55 -20.58 -14.08
N SER A 362 18.97 -21.60 -14.70
CA SER A 362 19.41 -22.11 -16.01
C SER A 362 18.78 -21.36 -17.18
N GLN A 363 19.46 -21.32 -18.33
CA GLN A 363 18.89 -20.75 -19.56
C GLN A 363 17.67 -21.53 -20.03
N ARG A 364 17.75 -22.86 -20.01
CA ARG A 364 16.65 -23.75 -20.36
C ARG A 364 15.38 -23.41 -19.58
N LEU A 365 15.46 -23.28 -18.25
CA LEU A 365 14.28 -23.00 -17.44
C LEU A 365 13.77 -21.56 -17.64
N ARG A 366 14.65 -20.59 -17.91
CA ARG A 366 14.23 -19.25 -18.37
C ARG A 366 13.45 -19.29 -19.68
N ASP A 367 13.82 -20.17 -20.61
CA ASP A 367 13.11 -20.34 -21.88
C ASP A 367 11.76 -21.06 -21.68
N VAL A 368 11.70 -22.06 -20.79
CA VAL A 368 10.46 -22.77 -20.39
C VAL A 368 9.43 -21.79 -19.84
N ILE A 369 9.83 -20.87 -18.97
CA ILE A 369 8.91 -19.87 -18.39
C ILE A 369 8.66 -18.66 -19.31
N ASN A 370 9.28 -18.63 -20.48
CA ASN A 370 9.28 -17.52 -21.42
C ASN A 370 9.75 -16.20 -20.79
N LYS A 371 10.86 -16.23 -20.04
CA LYS A 371 11.40 -15.02 -19.45
C LYS A 371 11.99 -14.11 -20.52
N GLY A 372 12.66 -14.65 -21.54
CA GLY A 372 13.28 -13.89 -22.62
C GLY A 372 14.48 -13.05 -22.17
N VAL A 373 15.33 -13.63 -21.32
CA VAL A 373 16.57 -13.03 -20.80
C VAL A 373 17.66 -14.10 -20.85
N THR A 374 18.81 -13.74 -21.43
CA THR A 374 19.97 -14.62 -21.50
C THR A 374 20.89 -14.46 -20.29
N GLU A 375 21.71 -15.48 -20.00
CA GLU A 375 22.72 -15.38 -18.94
C GLU A 375 23.72 -14.24 -19.21
N ALA A 376 24.17 -14.11 -20.46
CA ALA A 376 25.16 -13.10 -20.85
C ALA A 376 24.63 -11.68 -20.62
N GLU A 377 23.38 -11.40 -21.02
CA GLU A 377 22.74 -10.10 -20.78
C GLU A 377 22.60 -9.78 -19.29
N LEU A 378 22.30 -10.78 -18.44
CA LEU A 378 22.21 -10.59 -17.00
C LEU A 378 23.55 -10.19 -16.39
N VAL A 379 24.59 -10.96 -16.70
CA VAL A 379 25.94 -10.72 -16.19
C VAL A 379 26.45 -9.35 -16.64
N GLU A 380 26.23 -9.00 -17.90
CA GLU A 380 26.62 -7.72 -18.47
C GLU A 380 25.87 -6.55 -17.83
N HIS A 381 24.55 -6.65 -17.67
CA HIS A 381 23.76 -5.61 -17.01
C HIS A 381 24.22 -5.40 -15.55
N VAL A 382 24.52 -6.47 -14.83
CA VAL A 382 25.06 -6.40 -13.46
C VAL A 382 26.43 -5.72 -13.44
N ARG A 383 27.31 -6.03 -14.39
CA ARG A 383 28.61 -5.37 -14.55
C ARG A 383 28.43 -3.86 -14.69
N LEU A 384 27.54 -3.42 -15.58
CA LEU A 384 27.23 -2.01 -15.79
C LEU A 384 26.69 -1.31 -14.52
N LEU A 385 25.82 -1.96 -13.76
CA LEU A 385 25.32 -1.43 -12.49
C LEU A 385 26.48 -1.19 -11.51
N PHE A 386 27.39 -2.16 -11.37
CA PHE A 386 28.54 -2.06 -10.48
C PHE A 386 29.53 -0.98 -10.92
N GLU A 387 29.76 -0.82 -12.22
CA GLU A 387 30.58 0.26 -12.79
C GLU A 387 29.99 1.65 -12.53
N ASN A 388 28.66 1.75 -12.47
CA ASN A 388 27.94 2.98 -12.13
C ASN A 388 27.72 3.16 -10.62
N GLY A 389 28.47 2.44 -9.77
CA GLY A 389 28.56 2.73 -8.34
C GLY A 389 27.55 2.02 -7.44
N TRP A 390 26.76 1.07 -7.96
CA TRP A 390 25.98 0.16 -7.13
C TRP A 390 26.90 -0.73 -6.29
N GLN A 391 26.43 -1.10 -5.11
CA GLN A 391 27.20 -1.94 -4.17
C GLN A 391 26.53 -3.28 -3.88
N GLY A 392 25.27 -3.44 -4.27
CA GLY A 392 24.59 -4.70 -4.13
C GLY A 392 23.47 -4.91 -5.13
N VAL A 393 23.22 -6.19 -5.42
CA VAL A 393 22.17 -6.64 -6.32
C VAL A 393 21.35 -7.72 -5.63
N LYS A 394 20.03 -7.61 -5.71
CA LYS A 394 19.08 -8.64 -5.31
C LYS A 394 18.54 -9.31 -6.58
N LEU A 395 18.61 -10.64 -6.62
CA LEU A 395 18.10 -11.46 -7.72
C LEU A 395 16.87 -12.24 -7.25
N TYR A 396 15.75 -12.11 -7.95
CA TYR A 396 14.56 -12.93 -7.71
C TYR A 396 14.60 -14.24 -8.50
N PHE A 397 14.38 -15.33 -7.78
CA PHE A 397 14.29 -16.68 -8.32
C PHE A 397 13.01 -17.35 -7.84
N MET A 398 12.54 -18.29 -8.65
CA MET A 398 11.47 -19.20 -8.31
C MET A 398 12.00 -20.63 -8.21
N ILE A 399 11.39 -21.45 -7.35
CA ILE A 399 11.62 -22.89 -7.30
C ILE A 399 10.29 -23.63 -7.46
N GLY A 400 10.33 -24.83 -8.03
CA GLY A 400 9.14 -25.63 -8.30
C GLY A 400 8.44 -25.30 -9.60
N LEU A 401 9.12 -24.64 -10.54
CA LEU A 401 8.60 -24.41 -11.88
C LEU A 401 8.42 -25.73 -12.64
N PRO A 402 7.49 -25.80 -13.62
CA PRO A 402 7.34 -26.99 -14.46
C PRO A 402 8.65 -27.37 -15.15
N THR A 403 8.97 -28.66 -15.18
CA THR A 403 10.21 -29.24 -15.72
C THR A 403 11.51 -28.90 -14.95
N GLU A 404 11.43 -28.26 -13.78
CA GLU A 404 12.61 -27.95 -12.95
C GLU A 404 13.28 -29.22 -12.40
N THR A 405 14.62 -29.23 -12.43
CA THR A 405 15.49 -30.30 -11.94
C THR A 405 16.49 -29.77 -10.91
N ASP A 406 17.15 -30.64 -10.15
CA ASP A 406 18.19 -30.22 -9.19
C ASP A 406 19.37 -29.50 -9.88
N ALA A 407 19.65 -29.79 -11.16
CA ALA A 407 20.65 -29.05 -11.94
C ALA A 407 20.25 -27.58 -12.18
N ASP A 408 18.95 -27.27 -12.24
CA ASP A 408 18.48 -25.89 -12.34
C ASP A 408 18.64 -25.15 -11.00
N LEU A 409 18.57 -25.85 -9.86
CA LEU A 409 18.86 -25.30 -8.54
C LEU A 409 20.35 -24.98 -8.40
N ASP A 410 21.23 -25.86 -8.88
CA ASP A 410 22.67 -25.60 -8.95
C ASP A 410 22.95 -24.35 -9.81
N ALA A 411 22.26 -24.22 -10.95
CA ALA A 411 22.39 -23.06 -11.83
C ALA A 411 21.98 -21.74 -11.17
N ILE A 412 21.09 -21.73 -10.15
CA ILE A 412 20.80 -20.52 -9.36
C ILE A 412 22.06 -20.07 -8.61
N VAL A 413 22.75 -21.01 -7.97
CA VAL A 413 23.99 -20.73 -7.22
C VAL A 413 25.08 -20.26 -8.17
N ASP A 414 25.29 -20.97 -9.28
CA ASP A 414 26.28 -20.63 -10.29
C ASP A 414 26.06 -19.23 -10.88
N LEU A 415 24.82 -18.87 -11.17
CA LEU A 415 24.47 -17.56 -11.67
C LEU A 415 24.79 -16.46 -10.64
N CYS A 416 24.50 -16.69 -9.36
CA CYS A 416 24.84 -15.74 -8.30
C CYS A 416 26.36 -15.58 -8.15
N ILE A 417 27.13 -16.65 -8.35
CA ILE A 417 28.59 -16.62 -8.36
C ILE A 417 29.09 -15.78 -9.53
N LYS A 418 28.60 -16.02 -10.75
CA LYS A 418 28.95 -15.24 -11.95
C LYS A 418 28.63 -13.75 -11.77
N VAL A 419 27.46 -13.43 -11.21
CA VAL A 419 27.03 -12.05 -10.89
C VAL A 419 27.96 -11.41 -9.85
N ARG A 420 28.36 -12.13 -8.80
CA ARG A 420 29.34 -11.64 -7.83
C ARG A 420 30.69 -11.37 -8.49
N ASP A 421 31.13 -12.28 -9.36
CA ASP A 421 32.46 -12.21 -9.99
C ASP A 421 32.53 -11.20 -11.14
N ALA A 422 31.38 -10.80 -11.69
CA ALA A 422 31.26 -9.66 -12.60
C ALA A 422 31.52 -8.31 -11.89
N ALA A 423 31.44 -8.27 -10.56
CA ALA A 423 31.80 -7.08 -9.80
C ALA A 423 33.32 -6.89 -9.76
N GLY A 424 33.79 -5.67 -10.02
CA GLY A 424 35.22 -5.36 -9.92
C GLY A 424 35.76 -5.50 -8.49
N TRP A 425 37.04 -5.88 -8.37
CA TRP A 425 37.75 -6.05 -7.09
C TRP A 425 37.76 -4.79 -6.19
N HIS A 426 37.51 -3.62 -6.79
CA HIS A 426 37.45 -2.32 -6.11
C HIS A 426 36.19 -2.12 -5.26
N ILE A 427 35.15 -2.94 -5.40
CA ILE A 427 33.89 -2.79 -4.66
C ILE A 427 34.01 -3.43 -3.27
N LYS A 428 34.39 -2.59 -2.30
CA LYS A 428 34.66 -3.02 -0.91
C LYS A 428 33.44 -3.59 -0.18
N ARG A 429 32.22 -3.16 -0.51
CA ARG A 429 30.95 -3.55 0.14
C ARG A 429 30.01 -4.32 -0.79
N LEU A 430 30.56 -5.19 -1.63
CA LEU A 430 29.77 -6.02 -2.55
C LEU A 430 28.83 -6.97 -1.79
N GLN A 431 27.54 -6.96 -2.15
CA GLN A 431 26.54 -7.91 -1.66
C GLN A 431 25.62 -8.39 -2.79
N VAL A 432 25.58 -9.69 -3.02
CA VAL A 432 24.55 -10.33 -3.87
C VAL A 432 23.54 -11.01 -2.96
N THR A 433 22.24 -10.82 -3.22
CA THR A 433 21.17 -11.51 -2.49
C THR A 433 20.31 -12.31 -3.45
N ALA A 434 20.31 -13.63 -3.33
CA ALA A 434 19.34 -14.50 -3.99
C ALA A 434 18.07 -14.53 -3.14
N ALA A 435 16.94 -14.08 -3.68
CA ALA A 435 15.64 -14.14 -3.05
C ALA A 435 14.78 -15.16 -3.79
N VAL A 436 14.46 -16.27 -3.11
CA VAL A 436 13.83 -17.45 -3.71
C VAL A 436 12.38 -17.59 -3.23
N SER A 437 11.44 -17.69 -4.15
CA SER A 437 10.03 -17.91 -3.83
C SER A 437 9.53 -19.21 -4.45
N PRO A 438 8.87 -20.12 -3.70
CA PRO A 438 8.29 -21.30 -4.32
C PRO A 438 7.12 -20.91 -5.25
N PHE A 439 7.00 -21.62 -6.36
CA PHE A 439 6.00 -21.34 -7.39
C PHE A 439 4.58 -21.68 -6.91
N VAL A 440 3.65 -20.74 -7.13
CA VAL A 440 2.21 -20.95 -6.99
C VAL A 440 1.58 -20.92 -8.38
N PRO A 441 1.00 -22.03 -8.86
CA PRO A 441 0.23 -22.01 -10.09
C PRO A 441 -1.02 -21.13 -9.93
N LYS A 442 -1.09 -20.04 -10.70
CA LYS A 442 -2.20 -19.08 -10.66
C LYS A 442 -3.24 -19.35 -11.75
N PRO A 443 -4.52 -19.04 -11.50
CA PRO A 443 -5.58 -19.17 -12.50
C PRO A 443 -5.29 -18.27 -13.71
N GLN A 444 -5.78 -18.66 -14.87
CA GLN A 444 -5.64 -17.92 -16.14
C GLN A 444 -4.20 -17.74 -16.61
N THR A 445 -3.33 -18.67 -16.23
CA THR A 445 -1.95 -18.78 -16.71
C THR A 445 -1.74 -20.07 -17.50
N PRO A 446 -0.76 -20.12 -18.42
CA PRO A 446 -0.39 -21.38 -19.08
C PRO A 446 -0.04 -22.52 -18.11
N PHE A 447 0.39 -22.22 -16.88
CA PHE A 447 0.72 -23.21 -15.85
C PHE A 447 -0.44 -23.51 -14.88
N GLN A 448 -1.65 -23.02 -15.12
CA GLN A 448 -2.78 -23.24 -14.21
C GLN A 448 -3.13 -24.72 -14.00
N TRP A 449 -2.75 -25.62 -14.92
CA TRP A 449 -2.97 -27.06 -14.82
C TRP A 449 -1.83 -27.83 -14.17
N ASP A 450 -0.67 -27.20 -14.00
CA ASP A 450 0.49 -27.82 -13.38
C ASP A 450 0.32 -27.85 -11.84
N PRO A 451 0.91 -28.85 -11.16
CA PRO A 451 0.82 -28.96 -9.71
C PRO A 451 1.71 -27.91 -9.02
N GLN A 452 1.36 -27.57 -7.79
CA GLN A 452 2.28 -26.94 -6.86
C GLN A 452 3.17 -28.01 -6.21
N LEU A 453 4.42 -27.68 -5.90
CA LEU A 453 5.27 -28.61 -5.14
C LEU A 453 4.66 -28.91 -3.76
N PRO A 454 4.71 -30.17 -3.30
CA PRO A 454 4.37 -30.50 -1.93
C PRO A 454 5.26 -29.76 -0.93
N TYR A 455 4.69 -29.42 0.23
CA TYR A 455 5.36 -28.67 1.29
C TYR A 455 6.73 -29.25 1.69
N ALA A 456 6.83 -30.58 1.82
CA ALA A 456 8.09 -31.26 2.16
C ALA A 456 9.18 -31.07 1.08
N GLU A 457 8.79 -31.04 -0.20
CA GLU A 457 9.72 -30.87 -1.32
C GLU A 457 10.21 -29.42 -1.43
N ILE A 458 9.35 -28.44 -1.12
CA ILE A 458 9.76 -27.03 -0.99
C ILE A 458 10.87 -26.91 0.05
N TYR A 459 10.69 -27.51 1.23
CA TYR A 459 11.69 -27.53 2.29
C TYR A 459 12.99 -28.22 1.88
N ARG A 460 12.92 -29.36 1.17
CA ARG A 460 14.09 -30.05 0.63
C ARG A 460 14.90 -29.13 -0.28
N ARG A 461 14.25 -28.45 -1.23
CA ARG A 461 14.92 -27.56 -2.20
C ARG A 461 15.52 -26.31 -1.54
N ILE A 462 14.82 -25.70 -0.58
CA ILE A 462 15.37 -24.58 0.19
C ILE A 462 16.59 -25.03 1.01
N GLY A 463 16.52 -26.20 1.65
CA GLY A 463 17.65 -26.80 2.36
C GLY A 463 18.85 -27.03 1.43
N TYR A 464 18.59 -27.61 0.26
CA TYR A 464 19.58 -27.87 -0.80
C TYR A 464 20.30 -26.59 -1.25
N LEU A 465 19.56 -25.51 -1.50
CA LEU A 465 20.13 -24.20 -1.86
C LEU A 465 20.94 -23.62 -0.69
N ARG A 466 20.38 -23.63 0.52
CA ARG A 466 21.04 -23.09 1.72
C ARG A 466 22.41 -23.73 1.92
N ASP A 467 22.52 -25.05 1.79
CA ASP A 467 23.77 -25.76 2.01
C ASP A 467 24.84 -25.39 0.96
N ARG A 468 24.45 -25.13 -0.29
CA ARG A 468 25.35 -24.66 -1.36
C ARG A 468 25.77 -23.21 -1.20
N PHE A 469 24.85 -22.32 -0.83
CA PHE A 469 25.18 -20.90 -0.62
C PHE A 469 26.14 -20.68 0.55
N ARG A 470 26.18 -21.56 1.57
CA ARG A 470 27.07 -21.43 2.75
C ARG A 470 28.55 -21.29 2.40
N ALA A 471 29.01 -21.92 1.33
CA ALA A 471 30.42 -21.88 0.92
C ALA A 471 30.84 -20.53 0.33
N HIS A 472 29.89 -19.66 -0.05
CA HIS A 472 30.16 -18.47 -0.84
C HIS A 472 30.00 -17.18 -0.02
N LYS A 473 31.12 -16.50 0.21
CA LYS A 473 31.11 -15.16 0.83
C LYS A 473 30.44 -14.15 -0.10
N ARG A 474 29.83 -13.12 0.50
CA ARG A 474 29.15 -11.99 -0.18
C ARG A 474 27.88 -12.36 -0.96
N ILE A 475 27.42 -13.60 -0.88
CA ILE A 475 26.15 -14.05 -1.47
C ILE A 475 25.23 -14.48 -0.33
N ASN A 476 24.06 -13.86 -0.23
CA ASN A 476 23.06 -14.18 0.79
C ASN A 476 21.84 -14.84 0.16
N LEU A 477 21.33 -15.89 0.80
CA LEU A 477 20.04 -16.48 0.45
C LEU A 477 18.94 -15.90 1.35
N LYS A 478 17.85 -15.44 0.74
CA LYS A 478 16.56 -15.18 1.37
C LYS A 478 15.51 -16.03 0.67
N PHE A 479 14.49 -16.47 1.39
CA PHE A 479 13.40 -17.21 0.79
C PHE A 479 12.06 -16.77 1.37
N HIS A 480 11.00 -16.93 0.58
CA HIS A 480 9.63 -16.74 1.02
C HIS A 480 9.20 -17.89 1.95
N GLU A 481 8.38 -17.59 2.96
CA GLU A 481 7.96 -18.59 3.95
C GLU A 481 7.13 -19.70 3.26
N PRO A 482 7.58 -20.98 3.30
CA PRO A 482 6.90 -22.08 2.62
C PRO A 482 5.44 -22.25 3.03
N GLU A 483 5.13 -21.96 4.30
CA GLU A 483 3.78 -22.00 4.86
C GLU A 483 2.85 -21.02 4.15
N MET A 484 3.28 -19.76 3.95
CA MET A 484 2.49 -18.76 3.23
C MET A 484 2.23 -19.21 1.80
N THR A 485 3.27 -19.69 1.11
CA THR A 485 3.16 -20.16 -0.28
C THR A 485 2.20 -21.35 -0.42
N THR A 486 2.20 -22.26 0.55
CA THR A 486 1.33 -23.44 0.54
C THR A 486 -0.14 -23.05 0.77
N LEU A 487 -0.39 -22.08 1.66
CA LEU A 487 -1.72 -21.52 1.89
C LEU A 487 -2.22 -20.69 0.70
N GLU A 488 -1.33 -19.92 0.08
CA GLU A 488 -1.64 -19.17 -1.13
C GLU A 488 -2.07 -20.13 -2.26
N GLY A 489 -1.33 -21.22 -2.48
CA GLY A 489 -1.67 -22.18 -3.52
C GLY A 489 -2.98 -22.93 -3.29
N LEU A 490 -3.35 -23.21 -2.03
CA LEU A 490 -4.66 -23.77 -1.69
C LEU A 490 -5.79 -22.86 -2.18
N PHE A 491 -5.73 -21.56 -1.84
CA PHE A 491 -6.78 -20.62 -2.17
C PHE A 491 -6.73 -20.15 -3.64
N SER A 492 -5.55 -19.92 -4.22
CA SER A 492 -5.41 -19.54 -5.63
C SER A 492 -6.05 -20.56 -6.59
N ARG A 493 -6.10 -21.83 -6.17
CA ARG A 493 -6.63 -22.95 -6.96
C ARG A 493 -7.97 -23.47 -6.44
N GLY A 494 -8.48 -22.89 -5.35
CA GLY A 494 -9.65 -23.37 -4.62
C GLY A 494 -10.98 -23.25 -5.36
N ASP A 495 -11.95 -24.03 -4.91
CA ASP A 495 -13.37 -23.90 -5.29
C ASP A 495 -14.22 -23.38 -4.12
N ARG A 496 -15.54 -23.32 -4.32
CA ARG A 496 -16.48 -22.71 -3.37
C ARG A 496 -16.50 -23.39 -2.00
N ARG A 497 -16.13 -24.67 -1.91
CA ARG A 497 -16.04 -25.41 -0.65
C ARG A 497 -15.00 -24.83 0.31
N LEU A 498 -13.97 -24.15 -0.22
CA LEU A 498 -12.96 -23.49 0.61
C LEU A 498 -13.48 -22.24 1.35
N ALA A 499 -14.65 -21.71 1.01
CA ALA A 499 -15.27 -20.65 1.81
C ALA A 499 -15.48 -21.10 3.26
N GLU A 500 -15.88 -22.36 3.48
CA GLU A 500 -16.01 -22.90 4.83
C GLU A 500 -14.67 -23.00 5.58
N VAL A 501 -13.58 -23.25 4.84
CA VAL A 501 -12.23 -23.26 5.41
C VAL A 501 -11.84 -21.85 5.88
N VAL A 502 -12.14 -20.82 5.07
CA VAL A 502 -11.88 -19.41 5.42
C VAL A 502 -12.66 -19.02 6.68
N GLU A 503 -13.96 -19.32 6.73
CA GLU A 503 -14.82 -18.96 7.87
C GLU A 503 -14.41 -19.68 9.16
N ARG A 504 -14.11 -20.98 9.10
CA ARG A 504 -13.64 -21.74 10.27
C ARG A 504 -12.29 -21.24 10.76
N ALA A 505 -11.33 -21.02 9.86
CA ALA A 505 -10.02 -20.49 10.22
C ALA A 505 -10.13 -19.10 10.87
N TYR A 506 -11.02 -18.23 10.35
CA TYR A 506 -11.33 -16.95 10.97
C TYR A 506 -11.89 -17.11 12.39
N ARG A 507 -12.88 -17.99 12.58
CA ARG A 507 -13.48 -18.26 13.90
C ARG A 507 -12.48 -18.82 14.92
N GLU A 508 -11.46 -19.52 14.45
CA GLU A 508 -10.33 -19.99 15.27
C GLU A 508 -9.23 -18.92 15.49
N GLY A 509 -9.41 -17.69 14.98
CA GLY A 509 -8.53 -16.55 15.21
C GLY A 509 -7.42 -16.34 14.18
N ALA A 510 -7.46 -17.00 13.01
CA ALA A 510 -6.48 -16.77 11.95
C ALA A 510 -6.67 -15.38 11.34
N LEU A 511 -5.71 -14.48 11.59
CA LEU A 511 -5.70 -13.10 11.10
C LEU A 511 -4.30 -12.73 10.62
N PHE A 512 -4.22 -11.81 9.66
CA PHE A 512 -2.94 -11.32 9.12
C PHE A 512 -2.03 -12.44 8.60
N SER A 513 -2.59 -13.42 7.88
CA SER A 513 -1.85 -14.58 7.35
C SER A 513 -0.75 -14.22 6.34
N SER A 514 -0.73 -12.99 5.82
CA SER A 514 0.38 -12.43 5.03
C SER A 514 1.58 -11.94 5.87
N TRP A 515 1.47 -11.93 7.20
CA TRP A 515 2.50 -11.43 8.12
C TRP A 515 3.20 -12.59 8.82
N LYS A 516 4.54 -12.62 8.74
CA LYS A 516 5.35 -13.73 9.27
C LYS A 516 5.09 -14.02 10.75
N ASP A 517 4.91 -12.99 11.55
CA ASP A 517 4.73 -13.11 13.00
C ASP A 517 3.30 -13.54 13.40
N HIS A 518 2.36 -13.55 12.44
CA HIS A 518 0.95 -13.92 12.65
C HIS A 518 0.53 -15.22 11.93
N LEU A 519 1.29 -15.65 10.92
CA LEU A 519 0.96 -16.82 10.12
C LEU A 519 0.87 -18.10 10.98
N SER A 520 -0.29 -18.76 10.90
CA SER A 520 -0.50 -20.10 11.45
C SER A 520 -1.30 -20.95 10.48
N LEU A 521 -0.74 -22.08 10.04
CA LEU A 521 -1.46 -23.05 9.20
C LEU A 521 -2.44 -23.93 9.97
N ALA A 522 -2.30 -24.01 11.30
CA ALA A 522 -3.05 -24.97 12.11
C ALA A 522 -4.58 -24.79 11.98
N PRO A 523 -5.14 -23.56 12.02
CA PRO A 523 -6.57 -23.35 11.82
C PRO A 523 -7.07 -23.82 10.45
N TYR A 524 -6.30 -23.53 9.39
CA TYR A 524 -6.65 -23.93 8.03
C TYR A 524 -6.59 -25.46 7.85
N LYS A 525 -5.55 -26.12 8.39
CA LYS A 525 -5.41 -27.57 8.31
C LYS A 525 -6.55 -28.30 9.01
N ARG A 526 -6.91 -27.88 10.24
CA ARG A 526 -8.05 -28.44 10.95
C ARG A 526 -9.34 -28.27 10.18
N ALA A 527 -9.61 -27.07 9.66
CA ALA A 527 -10.81 -26.80 8.89
C ALA A 527 -10.89 -27.67 7.61
N VAL A 528 -9.78 -27.86 6.90
CA VAL A 528 -9.71 -28.79 5.74
C VAL A 528 -10.02 -30.23 6.16
N GLU A 529 -9.39 -30.72 7.23
CA GLU A 529 -9.59 -32.07 7.75
C GLU A 529 -11.05 -32.32 8.21
N GLU A 530 -11.62 -31.40 8.98
CA GLU A 530 -13.00 -31.49 9.49
C GLU A 530 -14.06 -31.49 8.39
N LEU A 531 -13.79 -30.80 7.27
CA LEU A 531 -14.67 -30.77 6.10
C LEU A 531 -14.48 -31.98 5.18
N GLY A 532 -13.56 -32.90 5.52
CA GLY A 532 -13.24 -34.06 4.68
C GLY A 532 -12.56 -33.68 3.36
N LEU A 533 -11.95 -32.50 3.29
CA LEU A 533 -11.20 -32.02 2.13
C LEU A 533 -9.73 -32.44 2.24
N SER A 534 -9.00 -32.38 1.12
CA SER A 534 -7.55 -32.61 1.11
C SER A 534 -6.81 -31.43 0.49
N TRP A 535 -5.63 -31.12 1.01
CA TRP A 535 -4.77 -30.09 0.41
C TRP A 535 -4.37 -30.45 -1.02
N ASP A 536 -4.04 -31.72 -1.24
CA ASP A 536 -3.57 -32.24 -2.53
C ASP A 536 -4.67 -32.19 -3.62
N GLU A 537 -5.94 -32.18 -3.22
CA GLU A 537 -7.08 -31.98 -4.13
C GLU A 537 -6.97 -30.64 -4.88
N TYR A 538 -6.46 -29.61 -4.19
CA TYR A 538 -6.36 -28.25 -4.73
C TYR A 538 -4.98 -27.97 -5.32
N THR A 539 -3.91 -28.52 -4.74
CA THR A 539 -2.53 -28.26 -5.17
C THR A 539 -1.99 -29.25 -6.20
N GLY A 540 -2.67 -30.39 -6.42
CA GLY A 540 -2.28 -31.42 -7.39
C GLY A 540 -2.42 -31.01 -8.86
N PRO A 541 -2.00 -31.89 -9.79
CA PRO A 541 -2.12 -31.66 -11.23
C PRO A 541 -3.60 -31.68 -11.66
N ARG A 542 -3.94 -30.93 -12.72
CA ARG A 542 -5.31 -30.88 -13.27
C ARG A 542 -5.35 -31.34 -14.72
N ASP A 543 -6.46 -31.99 -15.09
CA ASP A 543 -6.75 -32.32 -16.47
C ASP A 543 -7.07 -31.04 -17.27
N PRO A 544 -6.34 -30.78 -18.37
CA PRO A 544 -6.61 -29.68 -19.29
C PRO A 544 -8.01 -29.64 -19.92
N GLU A 545 -8.78 -30.73 -19.87
CA GLU A 545 -10.15 -30.80 -20.40
C GLU A 545 -11.22 -30.74 -19.30
N ALA A 546 -10.85 -30.93 -18.03
CA ALA A 546 -11.79 -30.84 -16.93
C ALA A 546 -12.22 -29.38 -16.65
N PRO A 547 -13.43 -29.17 -16.10
CA PRO A 547 -13.86 -27.87 -15.61
C PRO A 547 -12.91 -27.33 -14.53
N LEU A 548 -12.64 -26.03 -14.56
CA LEU A 548 -11.93 -25.32 -13.50
C LEU A 548 -12.91 -24.45 -12.70
N PRO A 549 -12.66 -24.21 -11.39
CA PRO A 549 -13.52 -23.38 -10.54
C PRO A 549 -13.75 -21.96 -11.09
N TRP A 550 -12.78 -21.43 -11.84
CA TRP A 550 -12.81 -20.10 -12.42
C TRP A 550 -13.14 -20.08 -13.92
N ASP A 551 -13.61 -21.18 -14.53
CA ASP A 551 -13.89 -21.21 -15.98
C ASP A 551 -14.99 -20.23 -16.41
N HIS A 552 -15.88 -19.87 -15.48
CA HIS A 552 -16.92 -18.85 -15.70
C HIS A 552 -16.41 -17.40 -15.60
N LEU A 553 -15.13 -17.18 -15.23
CA LEU A 553 -14.51 -15.86 -15.06
C LEU A 553 -13.45 -15.68 -16.15
N SER A 554 -13.66 -14.76 -17.09
CA SER A 554 -12.80 -14.59 -18.26
C SER A 554 -11.95 -13.32 -18.20
N CYS A 555 -10.63 -13.44 -18.27
CA CYS A 555 -9.74 -12.31 -18.56
C CYS A 555 -9.59 -12.00 -20.06
N GLY A 556 -10.38 -12.64 -20.91
CA GLY A 556 -10.34 -12.51 -22.38
C GLY A 556 -9.29 -13.37 -23.08
N LEU A 557 -8.61 -14.28 -22.37
CA LEU A 557 -7.68 -15.23 -22.99
C LEU A 557 -8.41 -16.52 -23.36
N THR A 558 -8.12 -17.04 -24.55
CA THR A 558 -8.69 -18.34 -24.95
C THR A 558 -7.97 -19.51 -24.27
N ARG A 559 -8.71 -20.57 -23.93
CA ARG A 559 -8.13 -21.85 -23.43
C ARG A 559 -7.07 -22.38 -24.39
N GLY A 560 -7.34 -22.31 -25.70
CA GLY A 560 -6.41 -22.73 -26.76
C GLY A 560 -5.07 -21.98 -26.76
N PHE A 561 -5.08 -20.67 -26.49
CA PHE A 561 -3.85 -19.89 -26.34
C PHE A 561 -3.03 -20.37 -25.13
N LEU A 562 -3.67 -20.54 -23.97
CA LEU A 562 -3.00 -20.99 -22.74
C LEU A 562 -2.39 -22.39 -22.89
N LEU A 563 -3.12 -23.33 -23.51
CA LEU A 563 -2.61 -24.68 -23.80
C LEU A 563 -1.46 -24.68 -24.81
N THR A 564 -1.52 -23.81 -25.81
CA THR A 564 -0.43 -23.64 -26.79
C THR A 564 0.84 -23.16 -26.12
N GLU A 565 0.74 -22.15 -25.24
CA GLU A 565 1.89 -21.66 -24.48
C GLU A 565 2.42 -22.70 -23.49
N ARG A 566 1.56 -23.49 -22.84
CA ARG A 566 1.99 -24.62 -22.01
C ARG A 566 2.76 -25.66 -22.80
N LYS A 567 2.27 -26.03 -23.99
CA LYS A 567 2.98 -26.96 -24.89
C LYS A 567 4.35 -26.41 -25.32
N ARG A 568 4.44 -25.12 -25.61
CA ARG A 568 5.73 -24.46 -25.91
C ARG A 568 6.68 -24.48 -24.71
N ALA A 569 6.16 -24.29 -23.50
CA ALA A 569 6.94 -24.41 -22.27
C ALA A 569 7.58 -25.80 -22.14
N LEU A 570 6.79 -26.86 -22.28
CA LEU A 570 7.27 -28.24 -22.22
C LEU A 570 8.30 -28.58 -23.31
N ALA A 571 8.24 -27.87 -24.45
CA ALA A 571 9.21 -27.98 -25.53
C ALA A 571 10.40 -27.02 -25.43
N GLY A 572 10.48 -26.19 -24.38
CA GLY A 572 11.54 -25.16 -24.23
C GLY A 572 11.51 -24.07 -25.31
N LYS A 573 10.37 -23.87 -25.99
CA LYS A 573 10.23 -22.88 -27.07
C LYS A 573 9.82 -21.51 -26.50
N VAL A 574 10.55 -20.47 -26.88
CA VAL A 574 10.23 -19.09 -26.52
C VAL A 574 9.13 -18.52 -27.43
N THR A 575 8.39 -17.55 -26.89
CA THR A 575 7.36 -16.79 -27.59
C THR A 575 7.73 -15.31 -27.51
N GLU A 576 7.89 -14.68 -28.67
CA GLU A 576 8.23 -13.26 -28.77
C GLU A 576 7.08 -12.33 -28.34
N ASP A 577 7.44 -11.11 -27.99
CA ASP A 577 6.51 -10.08 -27.53
C ASP A 577 5.71 -9.49 -28.70
N CYS A 578 4.39 -9.59 -28.63
CA CYS A 578 3.49 -9.12 -29.69
C CYS A 578 3.39 -7.59 -29.82
N ARG A 579 4.09 -6.80 -28.99
CA ARG A 579 4.25 -5.35 -29.22
C ARG A 579 5.07 -5.04 -30.47
N TYR A 580 6.09 -5.85 -30.72
CA TYR A 580 7.08 -5.61 -31.78
C TYR A 580 7.16 -6.78 -32.75
N ALA A 581 6.69 -7.96 -32.36
CA ALA A 581 6.58 -9.15 -33.20
C ALA A 581 5.13 -9.45 -33.57
N ALA A 582 4.93 -10.49 -34.39
CA ALA A 582 3.59 -10.90 -34.84
C ALA A 582 2.64 -11.27 -33.70
N CYS A 583 1.37 -10.86 -33.84
CA CYS A 583 0.28 -11.21 -32.93
C CYS A 583 0.17 -12.74 -32.74
N ARG A 584 -0.07 -13.18 -31.51
CA ARG A 584 -0.24 -14.60 -31.15
C ARG A 584 -1.70 -15.00 -30.94
N ASN A 585 -2.63 -14.14 -31.36
CA ASN A 585 -4.08 -14.33 -31.30
C ASN A 585 -4.58 -14.85 -29.94
N CYS A 586 -4.22 -14.15 -28.86
CA CYS A 586 -4.55 -14.61 -27.50
C CYS A 586 -6.04 -14.45 -27.15
N GLY A 587 -6.81 -13.69 -27.95
CA GLY A 587 -8.25 -13.49 -27.80
C GLY A 587 -8.69 -12.17 -27.16
N VAL A 588 -7.75 -11.33 -26.70
CA VAL A 588 -8.10 -10.10 -25.94
C VAL A 588 -8.38 -8.91 -26.84
N CYS A 589 -7.53 -8.67 -27.84
CA CYS A 589 -7.59 -7.48 -28.68
C CYS A 589 -8.67 -7.59 -29.77
N GLY A 590 -9.25 -6.46 -30.19
CA GLY A 590 -10.32 -6.38 -31.20
C GLY A 590 -9.98 -5.53 -32.43
N HIS A 591 -8.71 -5.44 -32.81
CA HIS A 591 -8.22 -4.63 -33.94
C HIS A 591 -7.57 -5.51 -35.02
N ASP A 592 -7.27 -4.95 -36.20
CA ASP A 592 -6.56 -5.62 -37.31
C ASP A 592 -7.16 -6.99 -37.68
N ASP A 593 -8.45 -7.00 -38.00
CA ASP A 593 -9.26 -8.18 -38.32
C ASP A 593 -9.40 -9.23 -37.19
N HIS A 594 -8.82 -8.98 -36.01
CA HIS A 594 -8.96 -9.84 -34.85
C HIS A 594 -10.30 -9.61 -34.13
N VAL A 595 -10.98 -10.71 -33.80
CA VAL A 595 -12.22 -10.68 -33.00
C VAL A 595 -11.87 -10.90 -31.53
N SER A 596 -12.19 -9.92 -30.69
CA SER A 596 -12.02 -10.03 -29.24
C SER A 596 -13.04 -10.99 -28.63
N THR A 597 -12.61 -11.72 -27.61
CA THR A 597 -13.50 -12.49 -26.71
C THR A 597 -14.20 -11.63 -25.68
N LEU A 598 -13.85 -10.34 -25.57
CA LEU A 598 -14.51 -9.37 -24.70
C LEU A 598 -15.72 -8.74 -25.43
N THR A 599 -16.75 -9.53 -25.65
CA THR A 599 -17.88 -9.20 -26.53
C THR A 599 -18.81 -8.13 -25.97
N ALA A 600 -18.92 -8.02 -24.63
CA ALA A 600 -19.72 -7.00 -23.95
C ALA A 600 -19.10 -5.60 -24.10
N GLN A 601 -17.80 -5.53 -24.40
CA GLN A 601 -17.03 -4.30 -24.51
C GLN A 601 -16.51 -4.05 -25.93
N ARG A 602 -17.13 -4.66 -26.96
CA ARG A 602 -16.77 -4.49 -28.38
C ARG A 602 -16.82 -3.05 -28.91
N HIS A 603 -17.43 -2.14 -28.16
CA HIS A 603 -17.49 -0.71 -28.48
C HIS A 603 -16.19 0.04 -28.12
N LYS A 604 -15.30 -0.57 -27.33
CA LYS A 604 -14.00 -0.01 -26.93
C LYS A 604 -12.89 -0.38 -27.93
N ASP A 605 -11.86 0.45 -28.02
CA ASP A 605 -10.69 0.21 -28.88
C ASP A 605 -9.61 -0.56 -28.09
N ILE A 606 -9.87 -1.85 -27.84
CA ILE A 606 -9.01 -2.72 -27.03
C ILE A 606 -7.82 -3.21 -27.87
N ARG A 607 -6.68 -2.54 -27.70
CA ARG A 607 -5.40 -2.87 -28.36
C ARG A 607 -4.18 -2.44 -27.54
N PRO A 608 -2.97 -2.92 -27.88
CA PRO A 608 -1.75 -2.33 -27.36
C PRO A 608 -1.68 -0.84 -27.69
N ARG A 609 -1.48 0.02 -26.68
CA ARG A 609 -1.27 1.46 -26.85
C ARG A 609 0.09 1.85 -26.30
N LEU A 610 1.00 2.25 -27.18
CA LEU A 610 2.37 2.63 -26.87
C LEU A 610 2.58 4.11 -27.18
N VAL A 611 3.45 4.79 -26.42
CA VAL A 611 3.83 6.18 -26.71
C VAL A 611 4.64 6.26 -28.01
N PHE A 612 5.61 5.36 -28.16
CA PHE A 612 6.45 5.22 -29.35
C PHE A 612 6.29 3.84 -29.98
N ALA A 613 6.48 3.75 -31.30
CA ALA A 613 6.43 2.48 -32.04
C ALA A 613 7.55 1.50 -31.63
N GLY A 614 8.66 2.03 -31.11
CA GLY A 614 9.80 1.28 -30.59
C GLY A 614 10.28 1.85 -29.26
N ARG A 615 11.25 1.18 -28.67
CA ARG A 615 11.89 1.58 -27.41
C ARG A 615 12.92 2.69 -27.64
N ASP A 616 12.82 3.81 -26.91
CA ASP A 616 13.78 4.92 -26.99
C ASP A 616 15.14 4.60 -26.35
N GLN A 617 15.22 3.51 -25.57
CA GLN A 617 16.43 3.03 -24.92
C GLN A 617 17.48 2.45 -25.88
N GLU A 618 17.10 2.17 -27.13
CA GLU A 618 17.96 1.59 -28.17
C GLU A 618 18.56 2.66 -29.11
N GLY A 619 18.16 3.93 -28.97
CA GLY A 619 18.53 5.03 -29.86
C GLY A 619 19.51 6.05 -29.27
N GLU A 620 19.70 7.16 -30.00
CA GLU A 620 20.48 8.31 -29.52
C GLU A 620 19.77 8.95 -28.32
N GLN A 621 20.54 9.13 -27.25
CA GLN A 621 20.02 9.52 -25.95
C GLN A 621 19.81 11.04 -25.88
N PRO A 622 18.70 11.52 -25.28
CA PRO A 622 18.48 12.96 -25.16
C PRO A 622 19.62 13.61 -24.35
N PRO A 623 20.13 14.79 -24.77
CA PRO A 623 21.15 15.51 -24.02
C PRO A 623 20.61 15.93 -22.66
N TYR A 624 21.48 15.95 -21.65
CA TYR A 624 21.05 16.19 -20.28
C TYR A 624 22.09 16.99 -19.47
N SER A 625 21.64 17.74 -18.47
CA SER A 625 22.51 18.51 -17.57
C SER A 625 22.81 17.75 -16.27
N VAL A 626 24.02 17.95 -15.72
CA VAL A 626 24.47 17.39 -14.43
C VAL A 626 24.58 18.47 -13.35
N GLU A 627 24.24 19.72 -13.65
CA GLU A 627 24.37 20.79 -12.67
C GLU A 627 23.44 20.56 -11.48
N LYS A 628 24.04 20.30 -10.32
CA LYS A 628 23.31 20.17 -9.06
C LYS A 628 23.18 21.55 -8.44
N PRO A 629 21.94 22.03 -8.16
CA PRO A 629 21.78 23.27 -7.43
C PRO A 629 22.37 23.15 -6.02
N ASP A 630 23.00 24.21 -5.51
CA ASP A 630 23.46 24.23 -4.11
C ASP A 630 22.25 24.39 -3.17
N LEU A 631 21.78 23.26 -2.64
CA LEU A 631 20.64 23.23 -1.74
C LEU A 631 21.01 23.58 -0.28
N THR A 632 22.29 23.83 0.00
CA THR A 632 22.78 24.11 1.36
C THR A 632 22.67 25.57 1.76
N VAL A 633 22.46 26.45 0.76
CA VAL A 633 22.26 27.90 0.88
C VAL A 633 21.20 28.22 1.93
N ARG A 634 21.46 29.27 2.72
CA ARG A 634 20.55 29.78 3.77
C ARG A 634 20.25 31.25 3.48
N GLY A 635 19.09 31.53 2.91
CA GLY A 635 18.60 32.88 2.64
C GLY A 635 17.83 33.48 3.83
N SER A 636 17.13 32.65 4.60
CA SER A 636 16.38 33.09 5.78
C SER A 636 16.26 31.99 6.84
N HIS A 637 15.94 32.41 8.08
CA HIS A 637 15.71 31.53 9.22
C HIS A 637 14.48 32.04 9.97
N PHE A 638 13.49 31.17 10.16
CA PHE A 638 12.23 31.53 10.79
C PHE A 638 11.88 30.60 11.93
N ARG A 639 11.19 31.15 12.95
CA ARG A 639 10.38 30.40 13.90
C ARG A 639 8.93 30.51 13.47
N ILE A 640 8.31 29.38 13.17
CA ILE A 640 6.89 29.28 12.86
C ILE A 640 6.19 28.77 14.11
N TRP A 641 5.21 29.53 14.59
CA TRP A 641 4.36 29.14 15.69
C TRP A 641 3.05 28.55 15.16
N TYR A 642 2.54 27.51 15.80
CA TYR A 642 1.34 26.82 15.32
C TYR A 642 0.52 26.20 16.46
N GLU A 643 -0.76 25.97 16.20
CA GLU A 643 -1.62 25.13 17.02
C GLU A 643 -1.57 23.68 16.53
N LYS A 644 -1.67 22.75 17.47
CA LYS A 644 -1.83 21.31 17.24
C LYS A 644 -3.06 20.84 18.01
N THR A 645 -4.23 20.85 17.39
CA THR A 645 -5.53 20.59 18.03
C THR A 645 -6.36 19.58 17.24
N GLY A 646 -7.45 19.09 17.87
CA GLY A 646 -8.37 18.16 17.22
C GLY A 646 -7.65 16.89 16.74
N PRO A 647 -7.90 16.43 15.49
CA PRO A 647 -7.25 15.25 14.93
C PRO A 647 -5.72 15.30 14.96
N ALA A 648 -5.12 16.49 14.75
CA ALA A 648 -3.67 16.64 14.70
C ALA A 648 -2.99 16.36 16.04
N ALA A 649 -3.70 16.47 17.17
CA ALA A 649 -3.18 16.14 18.50
C ALA A 649 -2.66 14.69 18.58
N TYR A 650 -3.19 13.79 17.75
CA TYR A 650 -2.83 12.37 17.67
C TYR A 650 -1.63 12.07 16.77
N LEU A 651 -1.02 13.08 16.15
CA LEU A 651 0.23 12.93 15.41
C LEU A 651 1.42 12.84 16.37
N SER A 652 2.28 11.86 16.12
CA SER A 652 3.60 11.74 16.72
C SER A 652 4.58 12.77 16.15
N GLN A 653 5.71 12.93 16.83
CA GLN A 653 6.76 13.86 16.39
C GLN A 653 7.36 13.49 15.01
N LEU A 654 7.47 12.20 14.72
CA LEU A 654 8.02 11.72 13.43
C LEU A 654 7.06 12.01 12.27
N GLU A 655 5.76 11.77 12.48
CA GLU A 655 4.73 12.11 11.48
C GLU A 655 4.67 13.62 11.26
N LEU A 656 4.80 14.41 12.33
CA LEU A 656 4.78 15.87 12.26
C LEU A 656 5.93 16.44 11.42
N GLN A 657 7.12 15.82 11.50
CA GLN A 657 8.26 16.21 10.68
C GLN A 657 7.95 16.09 9.18
N ALA A 658 7.39 14.95 8.76
CA ALA A 658 6.99 14.74 7.36
C ALA A 658 5.87 15.70 6.95
N VAL A 659 4.87 15.93 7.82
CA VAL A 659 3.77 16.87 7.55
C VAL A 659 4.28 18.29 7.32
N PHE A 660 5.20 18.78 8.14
CA PHE A 660 5.78 20.12 7.99
C PHE A 660 6.65 20.23 6.73
N GLU A 661 7.51 19.23 6.45
CA GLU A 661 8.30 19.23 5.22
C GLU A 661 7.40 19.33 3.98
N ARG A 662 6.37 18.49 3.92
CA ARG A 662 5.44 18.47 2.80
C ARG A 662 4.61 19.75 2.72
N ALA A 663 4.17 20.31 3.85
CA ALA A 663 3.46 21.59 3.90
C ALA A 663 4.33 22.75 3.40
N LEU A 664 5.60 22.80 3.79
CA LEU A 664 6.56 23.81 3.32
C LEU A 664 6.79 23.70 1.80
N ARG A 665 6.91 22.47 1.28
CA ARG A 665 7.00 22.21 -0.18
C ARG A 665 5.74 22.66 -0.92
N ARG A 666 4.54 22.31 -0.42
CA ARG A 666 3.25 22.76 -0.99
C ARG A 666 3.09 24.28 -0.97
N ALA A 667 3.62 24.94 0.05
CA ALA A 667 3.63 26.39 0.17
C ALA A 667 4.65 27.08 -0.76
N GLY A 668 5.43 26.32 -1.55
CA GLY A 668 6.46 26.86 -2.44
C GLY A 668 7.66 27.44 -1.70
N LEU A 669 7.92 26.99 -0.46
CA LEU A 669 9.01 27.49 0.38
C LEU A 669 10.26 26.60 0.19
N PRO A 670 11.32 27.10 -0.48
CA PRO A 670 12.49 26.32 -0.85
C PRO A 670 13.34 26.00 0.37
N LEU A 671 13.24 24.76 0.87
CA LEU A 671 13.94 24.28 2.05
C LEU A 671 15.47 24.28 1.86
N SER A 672 16.20 24.70 2.89
CA SER A 672 17.65 24.49 2.98
C SER A 672 17.96 23.10 3.51
N PHE A 673 18.97 22.42 2.94
CA PHE A 673 19.36 21.06 3.33
C PHE A 673 20.73 21.01 4.02
N SER A 674 21.00 19.93 4.77
CA SER A 674 22.32 19.62 5.31
C SER A 674 23.29 19.16 4.22
N ALA A 675 24.59 19.36 4.44
CA ALA A 675 25.61 18.70 3.61
C ALA A 675 25.79 17.24 4.04
N GLY A 676 26.06 16.33 3.10
CA GLY A 676 26.38 14.94 3.41
C GLY A 676 25.73 13.90 2.47
N PHE A 677 25.89 12.63 2.83
CA PHE A 677 25.46 11.48 2.03
C PHE A 677 23.92 11.35 1.92
N HIS A 678 23.19 11.87 2.90
CA HIS A 678 21.73 12.00 2.91
C HIS A 678 21.36 13.41 3.39
N PRO A 679 21.19 14.38 2.46
CA PRO A 679 20.78 15.73 2.80
C PRO A 679 19.40 15.72 3.45
N MET A 680 19.31 16.25 4.68
CA MET A 680 18.05 16.41 5.40
C MET A 680 17.63 17.88 5.40
N PRO A 681 16.34 18.21 5.33
CA PRO A 681 15.89 19.59 5.48
C PRO A 681 16.28 20.10 6.87
N LYS A 682 16.70 21.36 6.93
CA LYS A 682 17.13 22.02 8.17
C LYS A 682 15.92 22.50 8.97
N LEU A 683 15.23 21.54 9.59
CA LEU A 683 14.11 21.73 10.49
C LEU A 683 14.53 21.42 11.93
N SER A 684 14.07 22.22 12.89
CA SER A 684 14.29 21.96 14.33
C SER A 684 13.00 22.20 15.10
N PHE A 685 12.52 21.17 15.78
CA PHE A 685 11.35 21.24 16.65
C PHE A 685 11.75 21.51 18.10
N GLY A 686 10.80 22.01 18.89
CA GLY A 686 10.90 22.05 20.35
C GLY A 686 10.77 20.66 20.99
N MET A 687 10.49 20.63 22.29
CA MET A 687 10.21 19.37 22.99
C MET A 687 8.95 18.71 22.41
N ALA A 688 9.02 17.39 22.19
CA ALA A 688 7.92 16.65 21.59
C ALA A 688 6.70 16.61 22.53
N LEU A 689 5.56 17.08 22.02
CA LEU A 689 4.28 16.98 22.71
C LEU A 689 3.78 15.51 22.67
N PRO A 690 3.31 14.93 23.80
CA PRO A 690 2.75 13.58 23.79
C PRO A 690 1.56 13.45 22.83
N VAL A 691 1.40 12.26 22.24
CA VAL A 691 0.25 11.92 21.38
C VAL A 691 -1.04 12.03 22.20
N GLY A 692 -2.06 12.66 21.65
CA GLY A 692 -3.35 12.91 22.30
C GLY A 692 -3.42 14.21 23.12
N VAL A 693 -2.28 14.89 23.33
CA VAL A 693 -2.25 16.21 23.98
C VAL A 693 -2.38 17.29 22.91
N SER A 694 -3.30 18.22 23.12
CA SER A 694 -3.46 19.39 22.24
C SER A 694 -2.50 20.51 22.63
N SER A 695 -2.24 21.43 21.74
CA SER A 695 -1.45 22.62 22.02
C SER A 695 -1.95 23.81 21.22
N ARG A 696 -2.03 24.97 21.88
CA ARG A 696 -2.33 26.26 21.25
C ARG A 696 -1.07 27.04 20.88
N GLU A 697 0.09 26.52 21.26
CA GLU A 697 1.34 27.21 21.02
C GLU A 697 2.46 26.17 20.95
N GLU A 698 2.72 25.66 19.75
CA GLU A 698 3.93 24.94 19.39
C GLU A 698 4.80 25.78 18.46
N TRP A 699 6.04 25.36 18.24
CA TRP A 699 6.91 26.03 17.29
C TRP A 699 7.89 25.07 16.60
N ILE A 700 8.32 25.50 15.41
CA ILE A 700 9.37 24.87 14.61
C ILE A 700 10.27 25.98 14.04
N ASN A 701 11.57 25.72 14.00
CA ASN A 701 12.51 26.56 13.27
C ASN A 701 12.84 25.96 11.91
N VAL A 702 12.90 26.79 10.87
CA VAL A 702 13.18 26.39 9.49
C VAL A 702 14.18 27.32 8.83
N PHE A 703 15.13 26.75 8.09
CA PHE A 703 15.96 27.50 7.14
C PHE A 703 15.42 27.35 5.72
N LEU A 704 15.32 28.46 5.01
CA LEU A 704 14.95 28.50 3.59
C LEU A 704 16.13 29.02 2.74
N ARG A 705 16.20 28.58 1.49
CA ARG A 705 17.28 28.96 0.55
C ARG A 705 17.18 30.40 0.07
N GLN A 706 15.98 30.97 0.12
CA GLN A 706 15.69 32.34 -0.30
C GLN A 706 15.20 33.16 0.89
N ASP A 707 15.23 34.49 0.74
CA ASP A 707 14.65 35.40 1.71
C ASP A 707 13.15 35.61 1.43
N PHE A 708 12.33 35.62 2.48
CA PHE A 708 10.89 35.79 2.39
C PHE A 708 10.37 36.79 3.43
N ASP A 709 9.33 37.52 3.11
CA ASP A 709 8.59 38.22 4.16
C ASP A 709 7.92 37.21 5.11
N PRO A 710 7.99 37.39 6.45
CA PRO A 710 7.35 36.47 7.40
C PRO A 710 5.85 36.26 7.17
N GLU A 711 5.12 37.29 6.72
CA GLU A 711 3.68 37.18 6.45
C GLU A 711 3.42 36.31 5.22
N ASN A 712 4.29 36.36 4.19
CA ASN A 712 4.19 35.48 3.03
C ASN A 712 4.42 34.01 3.40
N VAL A 713 5.37 33.74 4.31
CA VAL A 713 5.60 32.39 4.86
C VAL A 713 4.36 31.91 5.61
N LEU A 714 3.78 32.77 6.45
CA LEU A 714 2.60 32.46 7.25
C LEU A 714 1.40 32.13 6.38
N GLU A 715 1.11 32.98 5.39
CA GLU A 715 -0.03 32.82 4.50
C GLU A 715 0.11 31.59 3.58
N GLY A 716 1.32 31.33 3.08
CA GLY A 716 1.61 30.11 2.32
C GLY A 716 1.33 28.84 3.14
N LEU A 717 1.77 28.82 4.41
CA LEU A 717 1.52 27.69 5.30
C LEU A 717 0.04 27.54 5.69
N ARG A 718 -0.69 28.63 5.93
CA ARG A 718 -2.14 28.57 6.25
C ARG A 718 -2.93 27.81 5.18
N ARG A 719 -2.55 27.96 3.91
CA ARG A 719 -3.19 27.27 2.78
C ARG A 719 -2.72 25.83 2.60
N ALA A 720 -1.57 25.47 3.17
CA ALA A 720 -0.89 24.19 2.91
C ALA A 720 -0.96 23.21 4.10
N MET A 721 -1.53 23.60 5.25
CA MET A 721 -1.57 22.75 6.44
C MET A 721 -2.81 21.85 6.52
N PRO A 722 -2.70 20.62 7.04
CA PRO A 722 -3.85 19.75 7.29
C PRO A 722 -4.69 20.24 8.47
N LEU A 723 -5.91 19.70 8.57
CA LEU A 723 -6.85 20.03 9.65
C LEU A 723 -6.23 19.78 11.04
N GLY A 724 -6.35 20.77 11.92
CA GLY A 724 -5.82 20.71 13.29
C GLY A 724 -4.38 21.21 13.44
N LEU A 725 -3.68 21.55 12.35
CA LEU A 725 -2.40 22.26 12.38
C LEU A 725 -2.57 23.69 11.84
N ALA A 726 -2.67 24.67 12.73
CA ALA A 726 -2.92 26.06 12.33
C ALA A 726 -1.69 26.94 12.55
N PRO A 727 -1.04 27.48 11.50
CA PRO A 727 0.03 28.47 11.66
C PRO A 727 -0.51 29.77 12.27
N LEU A 728 0.14 30.23 13.34
CA LEU A 728 -0.28 31.39 14.12
C LEU A 728 0.49 32.65 13.71
N ARG A 729 1.82 32.57 13.75
CA ARG A 729 2.73 33.68 13.46
C ARG A 729 4.10 33.16 13.02
N VAL A 730 4.85 34.00 12.32
CA VAL A 730 6.22 33.70 11.88
C VAL A 730 7.15 34.81 12.36
N GLU A 731 8.22 34.42 13.04
CA GLU A 731 9.24 35.33 13.56
C GLU A 731 10.55 35.09 12.83
N ARG A 732 11.21 36.17 12.40
CA ARG A 732 12.56 36.08 11.82
C ARG A 732 13.59 35.85 12.91
N LEU A 733 14.40 34.83 12.74
CA LEU A 733 15.50 34.49 13.64
C LEU A 733 16.85 34.95 13.07
N SER A 734 17.85 35.03 13.95
CA SER A 734 19.23 35.18 13.51
C SER A 734 19.71 33.92 12.77
N MET A 735 20.69 34.07 11.87
CA MET A 735 21.26 32.92 11.13
C MET A 735 22.14 32.00 11.99
N GLY A 736 22.17 32.21 13.31
CA GLY A 736 22.89 31.39 14.29
C GLY A 736 22.30 29.99 14.46
N LYS A 737 23.16 29.04 14.84
CA LYS A 737 22.78 27.63 15.03
C LYS A 737 22.04 27.36 16.35
N SER A 738 22.26 28.18 17.39
CA SER A 738 21.64 28.00 18.69
C SER A 738 20.45 28.91 18.82
N GLN A 739 19.27 28.33 19.07
CA GLN A 739 18.06 29.09 19.36
C GLN A 739 17.57 28.71 20.77
N PRO A 740 17.09 29.67 21.57
CA PRO A 740 16.55 29.40 22.90
C PRO A 740 15.47 28.33 22.83
N GLN A 741 15.37 27.52 23.89
CA GLN A 741 14.33 26.51 24.09
C GLN A 741 13.40 26.95 25.24
N PRO A 742 12.12 26.58 25.21
CA PRO A 742 11.23 26.83 26.33
C PRO A 742 11.69 26.04 27.57
N VAL A 743 11.64 26.69 28.74
CA VAL A 743 11.97 26.08 30.03
C VAL A 743 10.73 25.87 30.89
N GLU A 744 9.66 26.63 30.63
CA GLU A 744 8.37 26.49 31.30
C GLU A 744 7.26 26.25 30.26
N GLU A 745 6.30 25.41 30.61
CA GLU A 745 5.11 25.13 29.79
C GLU A 745 3.86 25.10 30.67
N THR A 746 2.80 25.80 30.25
CA THR A 746 1.51 25.81 30.93
C THR A 746 0.53 24.88 30.25
N TYR A 747 -0.12 24.04 31.04
CA TYR A 747 -1.12 23.08 30.60
C TYR A 747 -2.46 23.34 31.29
N ALA A 748 -3.54 23.24 30.53
CA ALA A 748 -4.90 23.13 31.04
C ALA A 748 -5.35 21.67 30.96
N LEU A 749 -5.55 21.04 32.11
CA LEU A 749 -6.15 19.72 32.27
C LEU A 749 -7.64 19.91 32.55
N ARG A 750 -8.50 19.39 31.68
CA ARG A 750 -9.95 19.34 31.93
C ARG A 750 -10.38 17.91 32.18
N VAL A 751 -10.98 17.66 33.35
CA VAL A 751 -11.51 16.35 33.72
C VAL A 751 -12.90 16.18 33.12
N LEU A 752 -13.13 15.04 32.48
CA LEU A 752 -14.39 14.68 31.81
C LEU A 752 -15.21 13.65 32.61
N ASP A 753 -14.53 12.73 33.30
CA ASP A 753 -15.18 11.68 34.10
C ASP A 753 -14.65 11.63 35.53
N ASN A 754 -15.50 11.19 36.47
CA ASN A 754 -15.22 11.18 37.91
C ASN A 754 -14.66 12.52 38.43
N VAL A 755 -15.21 13.64 37.95
CA VAL A 755 -14.67 15.00 38.17
C VAL A 755 -14.36 15.26 39.65
N ALA A 756 -15.31 14.99 40.55
CA ALA A 756 -15.11 15.22 41.99
C ALA A 756 -13.94 14.42 42.56
N GLY A 757 -13.83 13.13 42.23
CA GLY A 757 -12.75 12.27 42.71
C GLY A 757 -11.39 12.66 42.16
N ARG A 758 -11.32 12.93 40.85
CA ARG A 758 -10.09 13.37 40.15
C ARG A 758 -9.60 14.73 40.63
N MET A 759 -10.51 15.68 40.82
CA MET A 759 -10.16 17.00 41.37
C MET A 759 -9.68 16.89 42.81
N ALA A 760 -10.27 16.01 43.64
CA ALA A 760 -9.77 15.75 44.99
C ALA A 760 -8.34 15.16 44.99
N GLN A 761 -8.02 14.26 44.04
CA GLN A 761 -6.65 13.75 43.86
C GLN A 761 -5.66 14.87 43.54
N TRP A 762 -6.03 15.81 42.67
CA TRP A 762 -5.22 16.99 42.37
C TRP A 762 -5.04 17.93 43.55
N ALA A 763 -6.09 18.19 44.32
CA ALA A 763 -5.99 18.99 45.54
C ALA A 763 -5.03 18.33 46.55
N ALA A 764 -5.13 17.02 46.72
CA ALA A 764 -4.23 16.26 47.60
C ALA A 764 -2.77 16.27 47.11
N PHE A 765 -2.55 16.21 45.80
CA PHE A 765 -1.24 16.34 45.18
C PHE A 765 -0.62 17.72 45.45
N LEU A 766 -1.37 18.80 45.22
CA LEU A 766 -0.88 20.17 45.40
C LEU A 766 -0.59 20.53 46.85
N ALA A 767 -1.29 19.89 47.81
CA ALA A 767 -1.12 20.09 49.25
C ALA A 767 0.13 19.40 49.85
N ARG A 768 0.83 18.56 49.09
CA ARG A 768 2.06 17.88 49.54
C ARG A 768 3.31 18.60 49.03
N ASP A 769 4.38 18.54 49.84
CA ASP A 769 5.70 19.06 49.46
C ASP A 769 6.48 18.10 48.57
N GLN A 770 6.16 16.80 48.64
CA GLN A 770 6.80 15.74 47.85
C GLN A 770 5.75 14.75 47.33
N TRP A 771 5.95 14.28 46.10
CA TRP A 771 5.16 13.21 45.50
C TRP A 771 6.06 12.27 44.70
N LEU A 772 6.44 11.16 45.33
CA LEU A 772 7.38 10.20 44.75
C LEU A 772 6.66 9.21 43.85
N ILE A 773 7.17 9.04 42.63
CA ILE A 773 6.74 7.99 41.70
C ILE A 773 7.91 7.06 41.38
N THR A 774 7.61 5.79 41.14
CA THR A 774 8.61 4.81 40.69
C THR A 774 8.65 4.78 39.17
N ARG A 775 9.85 4.96 38.58
CA ARG A 775 10.07 4.88 37.13
C ARG A 775 11.05 3.77 36.78
N GLN A 776 10.70 2.97 35.78
CA GLN A 776 11.63 2.04 35.12
C GLN A 776 12.67 2.82 34.30
N ALA A 777 13.94 2.68 34.66
CA ALA A 777 15.07 3.22 33.90
C ALA A 777 15.90 2.06 33.31
N ARG A 778 16.78 2.38 32.34
CA ARG A 778 17.70 1.39 31.71
C ARG A 778 18.56 0.58 32.70
N LYS A 779 18.72 1.06 33.94
CA LYS A 779 19.52 0.43 35.01
C LYS A 779 18.70 0.13 36.28
N GLY A 780 17.42 -0.24 36.13
CA GLY A 780 16.52 -0.57 37.24
C GLY A 780 15.51 0.54 37.57
N THR A 781 14.80 0.40 38.68
CA THR A 781 13.80 1.37 39.14
C THR A 781 14.46 2.56 39.85
N ARG A 782 13.96 3.76 39.55
CA ARG A 782 14.37 5.01 40.21
C ARG A 782 13.14 5.75 40.72
N GLU A 783 13.24 6.31 41.91
CA GLU A 783 12.22 7.23 42.43
C GLU A 783 12.44 8.65 41.87
N LEU A 784 11.35 9.30 41.49
CA LEU A 784 11.32 10.67 41.02
C LEU A 784 10.26 11.43 41.82
N ASP A 785 10.66 12.51 42.48
CA ASP A 785 9.71 13.48 43.03
C ASP A 785 9.20 14.37 41.90
N ILE A 786 7.89 14.34 41.66
CA ILE A 786 7.26 15.13 40.59
C ILE A 786 6.66 16.45 41.09
N ARG A 787 6.60 16.68 42.40
CA ARG A 787 6.08 17.94 42.95
C ARG A 787 6.89 19.18 42.53
N PRO A 788 8.24 19.13 42.48
CA PRO A 788 9.08 20.25 42.01
C PRO A 788 8.91 20.59 40.53
N LEU A 789 8.30 19.69 39.73
CA LEU A 789 8.05 19.96 38.32
C LEU A 789 6.92 20.97 38.12
N ILE A 790 6.02 21.15 39.10
CA ILE A 790 4.93 22.13 39.03
C ILE A 790 5.31 23.39 39.80
N ARG A 791 5.56 24.47 39.05
CA ARG A 791 5.87 25.79 39.59
C ARG A 791 4.63 26.46 40.18
N GLU A 792 3.55 26.51 39.40
CA GLU A 792 2.30 27.16 39.74
C GLU A 792 1.14 26.28 39.28
N ALA A 793 0.05 26.22 40.06
CA ALA A 793 -1.18 25.55 39.65
C ALA A 793 -2.40 26.25 40.24
N ALA A 794 -3.49 26.28 39.47
CA ALA A 794 -4.79 26.80 39.86
C ALA A 794 -5.87 25.77 39.49
N MET A 795 -6.88 25.65 40.35
CA MET A 795 -8.01 24.73 40.16
C MET A 795 -9.30 25.54 40.11
N GLU A 796 -10.06 25.38 39.03
CA GLU A 796 -11.35 26.04 38.82
C GLU A 796 -12.35 25.05 38.21
N GLY A 797 -13.41 24.73 38.94
CA GLY A 797 -14.45 23.80 38.48
C GLY A 797 -13.91 22.41 38.16
N ASP A 798 -13.95 22.02 36.88
CA ASP A 798 -13.47 20.75 36.33
C ASP A 798 -12.03 20.83 35.75
N THR A 799 -11.37 21.97 35.93
CA THR A 799 -10.12 22.30 35.24
C THR A 799 -8.98 22.58 36.22
N VAL A 800 -7.80 22.04 35.92
CA VAL A 800 -6.52 22.35 36.58
C VAL A 800 -5.60 23.03 35.55
N THR A 801 -5.23 24.28 35.80
CA THR A 801 -4.18 24.96 35.04
C THR A 801 -2.86 24.82 35.79
N MET A 802 -1.83 24.28 35.16
CA MET A 802 -0.53 24.02 35.79
C MET A 802 0.63 24.51 34.91
N THR A 803 1.58 25.21 35.50
CA THR A 803 2.84 25.59 34.85
C THR A 803 3.94 24.64 35.31
N CYS A 804 4.45 23.86 34.36
CA CYS A 804 5.57 22.95 34.56
C CYS A 804 6.89 23.67 34.31
N ASP A 805 7.88 23.48 35.19
CA ASP A 805 9.25 23.99 35.03
C ASP A 805 10.23 22.85 34.78
N TRP A 806 10.69 22.73 33.54
CA TRP A 806 11.52 21.61 33.10
C TRP A 806 12.98 21.72 33.51
N ARG A 807 13.39 22.84 34.15
CA ARG A 807 14.73 22.96 34.75
C ARG A 807 14.93 22.03 35.94
N ALA A 808 13.84 21.67 36.62
CA ALA A 808 13.84 20.73 37.75
C ALA A 808 13.93 19.25 37.30
N GLY A 809 13.75 18.97 36.00
CA GLY A 809 13.70 17.63 35.42
C GLY A 809 12.56 17.52 34.40
N TYR A 810 12.50 16.41 33.65
CA TYR A 810 11.45 16.19 32.67
C TYR A 810 10.65 14.92 32.94
N LEU A 811 9.32 15.07 32.93
CA LEU A 811 8.34 14.01 32.85
C LEU A 811 7.32 14.40 31.79
N SER A 812 6.89 13.44 30.97
CA SER A 812 5.80 13.69 30.02
C SER A 812 4.59 14.26 30.78
N PRO A 813 3.99 15.37 30.32
CA PRO A 813 2.86 15.98 31.02
C PRO A 813 1.67 15.01 31.13
N LEU A 814 1.52 14.09 30.18
CA LEU A 814 0.51 13.02 30.26
C LEU A 814 0.81 12.03 31.39
N ALA A 815 2.07 11.62 31.53
CA ALA A 815 2.48 10.72 32.61
C ALA A 815 2.40 11.40 33.98
N LEU A 816 2.66 12.70 34.06
CA LEU A 816 2.45 13.50 35.26
C LEU A 816 0.98 13.49 35.67
N VAL A 817 0.08 13.77 34.74
CA VAL A 817 -1.37 13.77 34.99
C VAL A 817 -1.87 12.39 35.45
N GLN A 818 -1.44 11.31 34.80
CA GLN A 818 -1.81 9.95 35.18
C GLN A 818 -1.23 9.53 36.53
N ALA A 819 -0.05 10.02 36.89
CA ALA A 819 0.56 9.75 38.21
C ALA A 819 -0.19 10.45 39.36
N VAL A 820 -0.85 11.57 39.09
CA VAL A 820 -1.71 12.26 40.07
C VAL A 820 -3.09 11.61 40.13
N MET A 821 -3.66 11.32 38.97
CA MET A 821 -5.00 10.71 38.84
C MET A 821 -4.92 9.19 38.74
N ASP A 822 -4.66 8.54 39.87
CA ASP A 822 -4.49 7.09 39.93
C ASP A 822 -5.68 6.33 39.31
N GLY A 823 -5.39 5.41 38.39
CA GLY A 823 -6.40 4.65 37.63
C GLY A 823 -7.18 5.45 36.57
N ALA A 824 -6.73 6.63 36.16
CA ALA A 824 -7.37 7.39 35.06
C ALA A 824 -7.09 6.80 33.68
N SER A 825 -8.15 6.64 32.89
CA SER A 825 -8.05 6.39 31.46
C SER A 825 -7.75 7.70 30.71
N LEU A 826 -7.22 7.60 29.50
CA LEU A 826 -7.05 8.74 28.60
C LEU A 826 -8.39 9.29 28.06
N LEU A 827 -9.50 8.59 28.33
CA LEU A 827 -10.86 9.08 28.08
C LEU A 827 -11.37 10.00 29.21
N ASP A 828 -10.80 9.92 30.41
CA ASP A 828 -11.31 10.61 31.60
C ASP A 828 -10.98 12.11 31.60
N PHE A 829 -10.10 12.57 30.70
CA PHE A 829 -9.63 13.95 30.68
C PHE A 829 -9.11 14.39 29.31
N THR A 830 -8.98 15.71 29.14
CA THR A 830 -8.23 16.32 28.04
C THR A 830 -7.10 17.17 28.58
N LEU A 831 -5.99 17.24 27.85
CA LEU A 831 -4.83 18.03 28.22
C LEU A 831 -4.44 18.93 27.05
N THR A 832 -4.32 20.23 27.32
CA THR A 832 -3.94 21.23 26.31
C THR A 832 -2.79 22.08 26.82
N LYS A 833 -1.67 22.14 26.08
CA LYS A 833 -0.64 23.15 26.30
C LYS A 833 -1.17 24.52 25.87
N THR A 834 -1.23 25.48 26.78
CA THR A 834 -1.81 26.81 26.55
C THR A 834 -0.76 27.90 26.40
N ALA A 835 0.45 27.69 26.92
CA ALA A 835 1.56 28.62 26.78
C ALA A 835 2.91 27.91 26.97
N GLN A 836 3.98 28.52 26.47
CA GLN A 836 5.35 28.14 26.81
C GLN A 836 6.24 29.38 26.93
N ARG A 837 7.24 29.34 27.83
CA ARG A 837 8.14 30.46 28.09
C ARG A 837 9.60 30.06 27.90
N PHE A 838 10.33 30.89 27.18
CA PHE A 838 11.78 30.79 27.00
C PHE A 838 12.50 31.34 28.23
N ALA A 839 13.71 30.83 28.49
CA ALA A 839 14.55 31.24 29.61
C ALA A 839 14.98 32.71 29.55
#